data_AF-A0A1G0ZFJ8-F1
#
_entry.id   AF-A0A1G0ZFJ8-F1
#
_cell.length_a   1.000
_cell.length_b   1.000
_cell.length_c   1.000
_cell.angle_alpha   90.00
_cell.angle_beta   90.00
_cell.angle_gamma   90.00
#
_symmetry.space_group_name_H-M   'P 1'
#
loop_
_entity.id
_entity.type
_entity.pdbx_description
1 polymer ?
#
loop_
_entity_poly.entity_id
_entity_poly.type
_entity_poly.pdbx_seq_one_letter_code
_entity_poly.pdbx_strand_id
1 'polypeptide(L)'
;MKISAVTLEMSLKPFRDASQKTVDKVLETLFEQWRPLYKDADGISILLWASDGSEILEYSGNLDDNFEWAKYIGVANPRWHDPDPNDPEGIGIHRKPLPYIENPPEFTYRWLKSLISKIKTYGKKVSGKPINLIATFDPGPEFAKSDFKYKRHEEICMAKTMGAKSFVCCYATLNADSKSYAAFPKGIPQGISLGTYLGKQSQCFMDDMGFDAIWLSNGFGFGLETWAYRGALFDGFKFSPEKAPETREKVLNFWRDFTKECKYPVQTRGSNFPSGTDLSSDAVPIREIYKEFKPQPPPNSPWAALNGDFGIEIGGWMSHIADLPDKSYIYRFYTHDPWFRNSPWLDRYNRESHDIYLPLAVSRIDGDGKIFNPDRLSLLTVDNSYGEMPEQVPNEVIPHLLEAIRHAPDAPSPVVWVYPFDEYHDMVAEGKRLDEIFFGDWFICGAINQGFPINTVISTTNFMKAIRKKPELFKESILAAPAAAVSAKCAAALANFAKNGGKVILYGPVANACAEIRSLLNLKAGPSLEGEFKMKIEGVQDTFKTGSIPDVFVHNAIVSGGGIETVLADKNDNSTKIIAKASQGSQSRIIALLRSEKGWNGGRISWLRGTVSGTASSGGHLLTPMDPEKNFYCEILPRMMLHDFGYDIGYGKYSWGGRDPITMIARHTNGFYFSGFVPDMTAGIKLRMPQGIPLFTGTETIVENGAASYNMPKSWHRECRVFIEQEESGRVVCAEQTAEYHGLKRRIRLSGLKNATVRFYHEPGSEKNIKMLLDPVYPFLVGKFQKFEIMDDKNGKHLDLKGITGELLISW
;
A
#
# COMPACT_ATOMS: atom_id res chain seq x y z
N MET A 1 2.13 14.17 12.34
CA MET A 1 3.21 14.06 11.32
C MET A 1 3.51 15.41 10.70
N LYS A 2 4.75 15.71 10.29
CA LYS A 2 5.10 16.94 9.56
C LYS A 2 5.08 16.66 8.05
N ILE A 3 4.43 17.51 7.27
CA ILE A 3 4.38 17.40 5.80
C ILE A 3 5.47 18.27 5.19
N SER A 4 6.38 17.67 4.43
CA SER A 4 7.42 18.38 3.70
C SER A 4 6.88 18.98 2.40
N ALA A 5 6.05 18.26 1.66
CA ALA A 5 5.47 18.78 0.42
C ALA A 5 4.05 18.27 0.14
N VAL A 6 3.21 19.15 -0.39
CA VAL A 6 1.94 18.78 -1.04
C VAL A 6 2.10 18.97 -2.55
N THR A 7 1.83 17.91 -3.31
CA THR A 7 1.86 17.89 -4.77
C THR A 7 0.43 17.91 -5.29
N LEU A 8 0.05 18.97 -6.00
CA LEU A 8 -1.22 19.07 -6.69
C LEU A 8 -0.97 18.67 -8.15
N GLU A 9 -1.52 17.54 -8.57
CA GLU A 9 -1.42 17.12 -9.96
C GLU A 9 -2.53 17.79 -10.77
N MET A 10 -2.19 18.31 -11.95
CA MET A 10 -3.10 19.12 -12.77
C MET A 10 -2.87 18.86 -14.25
N SER A 11 -3.95 18.78 -15.03
CA SER A 11 -3.91 18.79 -16.50
C SER A 11 -3.96 20.21 -17.07
N LEU A 12 -3.84 20.36 -18.39
CA LEU A 12 -4.09 21.65 -19.05
C LEU A 12 -5.57 21.92 -19.35
N LYS A 13 -6.47 20.97 -19.10
CA LYS A 13 -7.90 21.11 -19.40
C LYS A 13 -8.61 22.29 -18.71
N PRO A 14 -8.25 22.70 -17.48
CA PRO A 14 -8.81 23.89 -16.86
C PRO A 14 -8.56 25.18 -17.65
N PHE A 15 -7.48 25.25 -18.43
CA PHE A 15 -7.13 26.39 -19.26
C PHE A 15 -7.87 26.31 -20.60
N ARG A 16 -9.17 26.61 -20.60
CA ARG A 16 -10.03 26.49 -21.81
C ARG A 16 -9.67 27.44 -22.96
N ASP A 17 -8.80 28.42 -22.72
CA ASP A 17 -8.19 29.30 -23.72
C ASP A 17 -6.78 29.74 -23.25
N ALA A 18 -6.00 30.32 -24.16
CA ALA A 18 -4.63 30.76 -23.89
C ALA A 18 -4.51 32.14 -23.20
N SER A 19 -5.63 32.77 -22.79
CA SER A 19 -5.62 34.13 -22.25
C SER A 19 -5.08 34.20 -20.83
N GLN A 20 -4.46 35.34 -20.51
CA GLN A 20 -3.97 35.62 -19.15
C GLN A 20 -5.11 35.61 -18.11
N LYS A 21 -6.32 36.03 -18.50
CA LYS A 21 -7.50 36.05 -17.63
C LYS A 21 -7.88 34.65 -17.17
N THR A 22 -7.87 33.69 -18.10
CA THR A 22 -8.17 32.28 -17.79
C THR A 22 -7.09 31.67 -16.91
N VAL A 23 -5.82 31.94 -17.20
CA VAL A 23 -4.70 31.51 -16.35
C VAL A 23 -4.85 32.05 -14.92
N ASP A 24 -5.09 33.35 -14.76
CA ASP A 24 -5.20 33.97 -13.43
C ASP A 24 -6.34 33.35 -12.61
N LYS A 25 -7.51 33.11 -13.24
CA LYS A 25 -8.66 32.49 -12.58
C LYS A 25 -8.38 31.04 -12.13
N VAL A 26 -7.75 30.24 -12.99
CA VAL A 26 -7.41 28.84 -12.65
C VAL A 26 -6.45 28.79 -11.46
N LEU A 27 -5.44 29.67 -11.44
CA LEU A 27 -4.48 29.71 -10.33
C LEU A 27 -5.12 30.19 -9.03
N GLU A 28 -6.00 31.18 -9.07
CA GLU A 28 -6.77 31.63 -7.91
C GLU A 28 -7.56 30.45 -7.31
N THR A 29 -8.34 29.76 -8.14
CA THR A 29 -9.12 28.59 -7.70
C THR A 29 -8.24 27.48 -7.14
N LEU A 30 -7.16 27.10 -7.84
CA LEU A 30 -6.24 26.04 -7.43
C LEU A 30 -5.67 26.29 -6.03
N PHE A 31 -5.11 27.49 -5.82
CA PHE A 31 -4.46 27.80 -4.55
C PHE A 31 -5.48 28.06 -3.45
N GLU A 32 -6.67 28.57 -3.73
CA GLU A 32 -7.71 28.76 -2.72
C GLU A 32 -8.26 27.41 -2.21
N GLN A 33 -8.71 26.54 -3.11
CA GLN A 33 -9.37 25.27 -2.77
C GLN A 33 -8.50 24.34 -1.93
N TRP A 34 -7.20 24.28 -2.23
CA TRP A 34 -6.28 23.34 -1.59
C TRP A 34 -5.50 23.94 -0.42
N ARG A 35 -5.71 25.23 -0.11
CA ARG A 35 -5.02 25.94 0.97
C ARG A 35 -5.07 25.23 2.32
N PRO A 36 -6.21 24.68 2.78
CA PRO A 36 -6.26 24.05 4.09
C PRO A 36 -5.31 22.85 4.24
N LEU A 37 -4.96 22.19 3.13
CA LEU A 37 -4.03 21.06 3.11
C LEU A 37 -2.56 21.50 3.10
N TYR A 38 -2.20 22.47 2.25
CA TYR A 38 -0.79 22.86 2.09
C TYR A 38 -0.32 23.95 3.06
N LYS A 39 -1.20 24.63 3.80
CA LYS A 39 -0.84 25.78 4.66
C LYS A 39 0.28 25.47 5.66
N ASP A 40 0.35 24.22 6.14
CA ASP A 40 1.32 23.78 7.14
C ASP A 40 2.48 22.96 6.53
N ALA A 41 2.50 22.76 5.21
CA ALA A 41 3.56 22.04 4.50
C ALA A 41 4.81 22.92 4.27
N ASP A 42 6.00 22.35 4.18
CA ASP A 42 7.23 23.15 3.92
C ASP A 42 7.30 23.68 2.48
N GLY A 43 6.69 22.98 1.51
CA GLY A 43 6.65 23.39 0.10
C GLY A 43 5.43 22.87 -0.65
N ILE A 44 5.20 23.42 -1.84
CA ILE A 44 4.13 23.02 -2.75
C ILE A 44 4.77 22.58 -4.07
N SER A 45 4.32 21.46 -4.62
CA SER A 45 4.67 21.06 -5.98
C SER A 45 3.43 21.03 -6.86
N ILE A 46 3.57 21.41 -8.12
CA ILE A 46 2.57 21.17 -9.15
C ILE A 46 3.16 20.16 -10.11
N LEU A 47 2.55 18.98 -10.20
CA LEU A 47 2.89 17.99 -11.21
C LEU A 47 1.97 18.23 -12.40
N LEU A 48 2.56 18.75 -13.47
CA LEU A 48 1.82 19.28 -14.60
C LEU A 48 1.76 18.25 -15.72
N TRP A 49 0.60 17.64 -15.87
CA TRP A 49 0.27 16.76 -16.99
C TRP A 49 0.00 17.61 -18.24
N ALA A 50 1.06 18.21 -18.79
CA ALA A 50 0.99 18.98 -20.03
C ALA A 50 0.65 18.06 -21.22
N SER A 51 1.30 16.90 -21.27
CA SER A 51 0.99 15.80 -22.19
C SER A 51 1.39 14.46 -21.52
N ASP A 52 1.76 13.44 -22.31
CA ASP A 52 2.30 12.14 -21.85
C ASP A 52 3.83 12.03 -22.01
N GLY A 53 4.56 13.14 -22.12
CA GLY A 53 5.97 13.17 -22.51
C GLY A 53 6.18 13.34 -24.02
N SER A 54 5.13 13.32 -24.85
CA SER A 54 5.24 13.63 -26.29
C SER A 54 5.71 15.06 -26.56
N GLU A 55 5.36 16.02 -25.69
CA GLU A 55 5.87 17.39 -25.70
C GLU A 55 7.38 17.45 -25.45
N ILE A 56 7.95 16.47 -24.72
CA ILE A 56 9.40 16.35 -24.50
C ILE A 56 10.05 15.70 -25.73
N LEU A 57 9.46 14.59 -26.21
CA LEU A 57 9.98 13.79 -27.31
C LEU A 57 10.00 14.57 -28.64
N GLU A 58 9.06 15.49 -28.85
CA GLU A 58 8.92 16.26 -30.09
C GLU A 58 9.56 17.66 -30.02
N TYR A 59 10.10 18.08 -28.86
CA TYR A 59 10.61 19.45 -28.68
C TYR A 59 11.80 19.75 -29.59
N SER A 60 11.65 20.78 -30.43
CA SER A 60 12.64 21.23 -31.43
C SER A 60 13.65 22.25 -30.89
N GLY A 61 13.37 22.87 -29.74
CA GLY A 61 14.08 24.06 -29.24
C GLY A 61 13.41 25.39 -29.63
N ASN A 62 12.37 25.36 -30.47
CA ASN A 62 11.62 26.57 -30.85
C ASN A 62 10.40 26.78 -29.94
N LEU A 63 10.39 27.91 -29.22
CA LEU A 63 9.30 28.25 -28.31
C LEU A 63 7.98 28.58 -29.02
N ASP A 64 8.02 28.95 -30.30
CA ASP A 64 6.82 29.31 -31.07
C ASP A 64 6.11 28.10 -31.68
N ASP A 65 6.70 26.91 -31.58
CA ASP A 65 6.07 25.68 -32.04
C ASP A 65 4.87 25.31 -31.14
N ASN A 66 3.81 24.82 -31.78
CA ASN A 66 2.70 24.16 -31.10
C ASN A 66 3.15 22.77 -30.61
N PHE A 67 2.60 22.33 -29.48
CA PHE A 67 2.78 20.97 -28.98
C PHE A 67 1.46 20.24 -28.81
N GLU A 68 1.48 18.92 -28.98
CA GLU A 68 0.32 18.07 -28.71
C GLU A 68 0.20 17.84 -27.21
N TRP A 69 -0.99 18.09 -26.67
CA TRP A 69 -1.27 18.10 -25.24
C TRP A 69 -2.45 17.19 -24.88
N ALA A 70 -2.62 16.89 -23.59
CA ALA A 70 -3.59 15.92 -23.06
C ALA A 70 -5.08 16.36 -23.15
N LYS A 71 -5.57 16.71 -24.35
CA LYS A 71 -6.92 17.24 -24.62
C LYS A 71 -8.00 16.18 -24.82
N TYR A 72 -7.64 14.90 -24.82
CA TYR A 72 -8.59 13.82 -25.08
C TYR A 72 -9.16 13.23 -23.79
N ILE A 73 -10.34 12.64 -23.91
CA ILE A 73 -10.96 11.75 -22.94
C ILE A 73 -10.96 10.35 -23.59
N GLY A 74 -10.43 9.36 -22.88
CA GLY A 74 -10.20 8.02 -23.39
C GLY A 74 -8.77 7.77 -23.85
N VAL A 75 -8.57 6.74 -24.66
CA VAL A 75 -7.24 6.33 -25.11
C VAL A 75 -6.89 7.04 -26.41
N ALA A 76 -5.99 8.03 -26.37
CA ALA A 76 -5.62 8.84 -27.51
C ALA A 76 -5.02 8.05 -28.69
N ASN A 77 -4.32 6.96 -28.42
CA ASN A 77 -3.68 6.10 -29.44
C ASN A 77 -4.13 4.62 -29.27
N PRO A 78 -5.37 4.25 -29.63
CA PRO A 78 -5.90 2.91 -29.41
C PRO A 78 -5.11 1.83 -30.18
N ARG A 79 -4.83 0.69 -29.54
CA ARG A 79 -4.04 -0.42 -30.11
C ARG A 79 -4.79 -1.76 -30.17
N TRP A 80 -6.11 -1.73 -30.07
CA TRP A 80 -6.96 -2.90 -30.28
C TRP A 80 -7.43 -2.94 -31.73
N HIS A 81 -6.99 -3.95 -32.48
CA HIS A 81 -7.34 -4.11 -33.90
C HIS A 81 -8.66 -4.83 -34.11
N ASP A 82 -8.98 -5.80 -33.25
CA ASP A 82 -10.22 -6.58 -33.35
C ASP A 82 -11.38 -5.83 -32.69
N PRO A 83 -12.60 -5.88 -33.27
CA PRO A 83 -13.81 -5.40 -32.60
C PRO A 83 -13.99 -6.06 -31.23
N ASP A 84 -14.41 -5.29 -30.23
CA ASP A 84 -14.79 -5.88 -28.94
C ASP A 84 -16.18 -6.50 -29.11
N PRO A 85 -16.41 -7.78 -28.78
CA PRO A 85 -17.74 -8.35 -28.79
C PRO A 85 -18.76 -7.58 -27.93
N ASN A 86 -18.28 -6.87 -26.89
CA ASN A 86 -19.10 -6.04 -26.01
C ASN A 86 -19.15 -4.55 -26.42
N ASP A 87 -18.35 -4.14 -27.41
CA ASP A 87 -18.37 -2.80 -28.02
C ASP A 87 -18.16 -2.92 -29.55
N PRO A 88 -19.11 -3.56 -30.27
CA PRO A 88 -18.96 -3.88 -31.69
C PRO A 88 -18.89 -2.63 -32.57
N GLU A 89 -19.47 -1.52 -32.11
CA GLU A 89 -19.44 -0.22 -32.80
C GLU A 89 -18.20 0.61 -32.43
N GLY A 90 -17.40 0.18 -31.46
CA GLY A 90 -16.20 0.87 -31.00
C GLY A 90 -16.50 2.25 -30.40
N ILE A 91 -17.67 2.42 -29.77
CA ILE A 91 -18.12 3.70 -29.22
C ILE A 91 -17.46 4.01 -27.87
N GLY A 92 -16.88 3.01 -27.20
CA GLY A 92 -16.19 3.16 -25.93
C GLY A 92 -14.98 4.09 -26.05
N ILE A 93 -14.75 4.91 -25.02
CA ILE A 93 -13.62 5.87 -24.99
C ILE A 93 -12.24 5.18 -25.03
N HIS A 94 -12.18 3.87 -24.77
CA HIS A 94 -10.97 3.07 -24.97
C HIS A 94 -10.62 2.90 -26.46
N ARG A 95 -11.60 2.93 -27.36
CA ARG A 95 -11.39 2.76 -28.82
C ARG A 95 -11.52 4.05 -29.58
N LYS A 96 -12.39 4.95 -29.11
CA LYS A 96 -12.68 6.22 -29.75
C LYS A 96 -12.44 7.38 -28.78
N PRO A 97 -11.23 7.94 -28.73
CA PRO A 97 -10.96 9.11 -27.89
C PRO A 97 -11.77 10.32 -28.38
N LEU A 98 -12.25 11.11 -27.43
CA LEU A 98 -13.03 12.31 -27.70
C LEU A 98 -12.29 13.55 -27.18
N PRO A 99 -12.27 14.67 -27.91
CA PRO A 99 -11.88 15.95 -27.34
C PRO A 99 -12.69 16.25 -26.07
N TYR A 100 -12.05 16.79 -25.04
CA TYR A 100 -12.74 17.09 -23.77
C TYR A 100 -13.75 18.25 -23.89
N ILE A 101 -13.55 19.15 -24.86
CA ILE A 101 -14.47 20.21 -25.25
C ILE A 101 -14.51 20.34 -26.78
N GLU A 102 -15.51 21.06 -27.28
CA GLU A 102 -15.52 21.50 -28.67
C GLU A 102 -14.37 22.49 -28.91
N ASN A 103 -13.60 22.28 -29.97
CA ASN A 103 -12.44 23.11 -30.37
C ASN A 103 -11.45 23.39 -29.21
N PRO A 104 -10.75 22.36 -28.68
CA PRO A 104 -9.73 22.56 -27.65
C PRO A 104 -8.68 23.59 -28.08
N PRO A 105 -8.15 24.41 -27.15
CA PRO A 105 -7.13 25.40 -27.49
C PRO A 105 -5.84 24.77 -28.01
N GLU A 106 -5.13 25.52 -28.85
CA GLU A 106 -3.76 25.21 -29.22
C GLU A 106 -2.79 25.97 -28.31
N PHE A 107 -1.73 25.29 -27.87
CA PHE A 107 -0.72 25.87 -27.00
C PHE A 107 0.65 25.76 -27.65
N THR A 108 1.44 26.84 -27.48
CA THR A 108 2.85 26.87 -27.85
C THR A 108 3.73 26.59 -26.63
N TYR A 109 4.97 26.18 -26.87
CA TYR A 109 5.97 26.06 -25.79
C TYR A 109 6.23 27.40 -25.07
N ARG A 110 6.11 28.54 -25.78
CA ARG A 110 6.17 29.88 -25.18
C ARG A 110 5.05 30.11 -24.17
N TRP A 111 3.84 29.66 -24.48
CA TRP A 111 2.72 29.72 -23.55
C TRP A 111 2.97 28.83 -22.32
N LEU A 112 3.43 27.59 -22.53
CA LEU A 112 3.75 26.66 -21.44
C LEU A 112 4.81 27.23 -20.48
N LYS A 113 5.91 27.77 -21.03
CA LYS A 113 6.96 28.48 -20.26
C LYS A 113 6.37 29.64 -19.43
N SER A 114 5.46 30.41 -20.04
CA SER A 114 4.81 31.53 -19.37
C SER A 114 3.88 31.07 -18.23
N LEU A 115 3.12 29.99 -18.46
CA LEU A 115 2.28 29.35 -17.44
C LEU A 115 3.11 28.88 -16.25
N ILE A 116 4.20 28.14 -16.49
CA ILE A 116 5.10 27.61 -15.44
C ILE A 116 5.65 28.76 -14.58
N SER A 117 6.16 29.81 -15.21
CA SER A 117 6.65 31.01 -14.52
C SER A 117 5.56 31.68 -13.69
N LYS A 118 4.33 31.76 -14.23
CA LYS A 118 3.19 32.35 -13.54
C LYS A 118 2.73 31.51 -12.35
N ILE A 119 2.67 30.17 -12.46
CA ILE A 119 2.36 29.25 -11.36
C ILE A 119 3.35 29.49 -10.20
N LYS A 120 4.66 29.49 -10.49
CA LYS A 120 5.70 29.71 -9.48
C LYS A 120 5.54 31.07 -8.79
N THR A 121 5.35 32.12 -9.56
CA THR A 121 5.25 33.50 -9.05
C THR A 121 3.97 33.70 -8.22
N TYR A 122 2.81 33.29 -8.75
CA TYR A 122 1.52 33.42 -8.08
C TYR A 122 1.47 32.55 -6.83
N GLY A 123 1.85 31.27 -6.94
CA GLY A 123 1.87 30.33 -5.82
C GLY A 123 2.75 30.83 -4.68
N LYS A 124 3.96 31.32 -4.97
CA LYS A 124 4.85 31.90 -3.96
C LYS A 124 4.24 33.14 -3.31
N LYS A 125 3.58 34.01 -4.11
CA LYS A 125 2.91 35.21 -3.61
C LYS A 125 1.79 34.88 -2.62
N VAL A 126 0.94 33.90 -2.91
CA VAL A 126 -0.25 33.60 -2.08
C VAL A 126 0.04 32.66 -0.91
N SER A 127 1.02 31.76 -1.06
CA SER A 127 1.35 30.76 -0.02
C SER A 127 2.55 31.16 0.86
N GLY A 128 3.44 32.02 0.36
CA GLY A 128 4.73 32.31 0.99
C GLY A 128 5.74 31.14 0.94
N LYS A 129 5.43 30.05 0.21
CA LYS A 129 6.20 28.80 0.18
C LYS A 129 6.96 28.63 -1.14
N PRO A 130 8.02 27.80 -1.17
CA PRO A 130 8.63 27.38 -2.44
C PRO A 130 7.62 26.59 -3.28
N ILE A 131 7.61 26.88 -4.59
CA ILE A 131 6.75 26.22 -5.59
C ILE A 131 7.65 25.47 -6.57
N ASN A 132 7.52 24.15 -6.62
CA ASN A 132 8.23 23.28 -7.56
C ASN A 132 7.29 22.84 -8.69
N LEU A 133 7.76 22.79 -9.92
CA LEU A 133 7.02 22.30 -11.08
C LEU A 133 7.66 20.99 -11.57
N ILE A 134 6.83 19.96 -11.73
CA ILE A 134 7.27 18.62 -12.10
C ILE A 134 6.72 18.30 -13.49
N ALA A 135 7.60 18.02 -14.45
CA ALA A 135 7.24 17.53 -15.78
C ALA A 135 6.89 16.05 -15.74
N THR A 136 6.17 15.53 -16.73
CA THR A 136 5.72 14.13 -16.76
C THR A 136 6.20 13.41 -18.01
N PHE A 137 6.57 12.13 -17.85
CA PHE A 137 6.71 11.19 -18.96
C PHE A 137 5.89 9.94 -18.67
N ASP A 138 4.97 9.60 -19.58
CA ASP A 138 4.13 8.41 -19.46
C ASP A 138 4.35 7.46 -20.64
N PRO A 139 4.55 6.15 -20.40
CA PRO A 139 4.74 5.16 -21.46
C PRO A 139 3.46 4.77 -22.20
N GLY A 140 2.28 5.10 -21.66
CA GLY A 140 0.98 4.64 -22.12
C GLY A 140 0.41 5.45 -23.28
N PRO A 141 -0.59 4.89 -23.99
CA PRO A 141 -1.21 5.50 -25.18
C PRO A 141 -2.31 6.52 -24.89
N GLU A 142 -2.54 6.85 -23.62
CA GLU A 142 -3.84 7.34 -23.15
C GLU A 142 -4.03 8.85 -23.36
N PHE A 143 -3.04 9.66 -23.01
CA PHE A 143 -3.26 11.08 -22.69
C PHE A 143 -3.29 11.97 -23.93
N ALA A 144 -2.33 11.79 -24.85
CA ALA A 144 -2.12 12.66 -25.99
C ALA A 144 -1.77 11.84 -27.24
N LYS A 145 -2.06 12.38 -28.42
CA LYS A 145 -1.63 11.71 -29.66
C LYS A 145 -0.11 11.80 -29.80
N SER A 146 0.52 10.69 -30.17
CA SER A 146 1.98 10.65 -30.27
C SER A 146 2.45 10.04 -31.58
N ASP A 147 2.80 10.91 -32.53
CA ASP A 147 3.42 10.49 -33.79
C ASP A 147 4.82 9.89 -33.54
N PHE A 148 5.54 10.37 -32.53
CA PHE A 148 6.81 9.80 -32.12
C PHE A 148 6.65 8.33 -31.70
N LYS A 149 5.84 8.05 -30.66
CA LYS A 149 5.72 6.70 -30.06
C LYS A 149 5.03 5.69 -30.96
N TYR A 150 4.00 6.12 -31.71
CA TYR A 150 3.07 5.21 -32.39
C TYR A 150 3.08 5.29 -33.91
N LYS A 151 4.02 6.03 -34.52
CA LYS A 151 4.23 6.01 -35.98
C LYS A 151 5.70 5.96 -36.38
N ARG A 152 6.53 6.89 -35.86
CA ARG A 152 7.95 7.01 -36.29
C ARG A 152 8.87 6.05 -35.56
N HIS A 153 8.63 5.86 -34.26
CA HIS A 153 9.44 5.01 -33.40
C HIS A 153 8.62 3.89 -32.75
N GLU A 154 7.77 3.21 -33.51
CA GLU A 154 6.97 2.09 -32.98
C GLU A 154 7.81 0.95 -32.39
N GLU A 155 9.11 0.86 -32.74
CA GLU A 155 10.04 -0.11 -32.16
C GLU A 155 10.21 0.01 -30.64
N ILE A 156 9.95 1.18 -30.05
CA ILE A 156 10.07 1.37 -28.60
C ILE A 156 8.85 0.83 -27.85
N CYS A 157 7.73 0.63 -28.54
CA CYS A 157 6.48 0.13 -27.98
C CYS A 157 6.50 -1.40 -27.96
N MET A 158 7.06 -1.99 -26.89
CA MET A 158 7.30 -3.44 -26.80
C MET A 158 6.21 -4.17 -25.97
N ALA A 159 5.55 -3.48 -25.05
CA ALA A 159 4.59 -4.07 -24.13
C ALA A 159 3.17 -4.20 -24.72
N LYS A 160 2.39 -5.10 -24.11
CA LYS A 160 1.05 -5.52 -24.53
C LYS A 160 -0.05 -5.14 -23.52
N THR A 161 0.27 -4.24 -22.58
CA THR A 161 -0.60 -3.81 -21.48
C THR A 161 -2.00 -3.38 -21.94
N MET A 162 -2.10 -2.50 -22.96
CA MET A 162 -3.37 -2.01 -23.52
C MET A 162 -3.49 -2.39 -25.00
N GLY A 163 -3.29 -3.68 -25.30
CA GLY A 163 -3.18 -4.17 -26.67
C GLY A 163 -1.73 -4.21 -27.16
N ALA A 164 -1.49 -4.82 -28.31
CA ALA A 164 -0.14 -5.07 -28.80
C ALA A 164 0.61 -3.76 -29.09
N LYS A 165 1.88 -3.69 -28.65
CA LYS A 165 2.75 -2.52 -28.85
C LYS A 165 2.09 -1.22 -28.39
N SER A 166 1.58 -1.23 -27.16
CA SER A 166 0.84 -0.10 -26.57
C SER A 166 1.68 0.75 -25.64
N PHE A 167 2.67 0.16 -24.98
CA PHE A 167 3.49 0.83 -23.96
C PHE A 167 4.96 0.89 -24.38
N VAL A 168 5.56 2.05 -24.16
CA VAL A 168 6.99 2.30 -24.36
C VAL A 168 7.80 1.52 -23.30
N CYS A 169 8.81 0.77 -23.76
CA CYS A 169 9.74 0.07 -22.86
C CYS A 169 11.00 0.90 -22.60
N CYS A 170 11.38 1.04 -21.33
CA CYS A 170 12.48 1.93 -20.92
C CYS A 170 13.85 1.59 -21.53
N TYR A 171 14.11 0.31 -21.76
CA TYR A 171 15.39 -0.15 -22.30
C TYR A 171 15.39 -0.37 -23.82
N ALA A 172 14.42 0.21 -24.54
CA ALA A 172 14.39 0.18 -26.00
C ALA A 172 15.54 1.00 -26.62
N THR A 173 15.84 0.72 -27.89
CA THR A 173 16.75 1.50 -28.74
C THR A 173 15.98 2.10 -29.91
N LEU A 174 16.36 3.30 -30.34
CA LEU A 174 15.69 4.03 -31.41
C LEU A 174 16.31 3.71 -32.78
N ASN A 175 15.47 3.63 -33.80
CA ASN A 175 15.90 3.69 -35.20
C ASN A 175 16.30 5.11 -35.58
N ALA A 176 17.11 5.23 -36.64
CA ALA A 176 17.50 6.54 -37.14
C ALA A 176 16.32 7.30 -37.75
N ASP A 177 16.29 8.61 -37.56
CA ASP A 177 15.42 9.52 -38.30
C ASP A 177 16.18 10.80 -38.70
N SER A 178 15.54 11.66 -39.49
CA SER A 178 16.12 12.93 -39.96
C SER A 178 15.44 14.17 -39.37
N LYS A 179 14.54 14.01 -38.40
CA LYS A 179 13.77 15.14 -37.84
C LYS A 179 14.64 15.93 -36.86
N SER A 180 14.57 17.26 -36.89
CA SER A 180 15.32 18.08 -35.93
C SER A 180 14.63 18.09 -34.58
N TYR A 181 15.39 17.77 -33.52
CA TYR A 181 14.99 17.89 -32.12
C TYR A 181 15.97 18.79 -31.36
N ALA A 182 15.57 19.33 -30.20
CA ALA A 182 16.39 20.26 -29.42
C ALA A 182 17.81 19.72 -29.11
N ALA A 183 17.90 18.46 -28.69
CA ALA A 183 19.17 17.81 -28.40
C ALA A 183 19.77 17.07 -29.61
N PHE A 184 19.01 16.88 -30.68
CA PHE A 184 19.39 16.14 -31.89
C PHE A 184 19.02 16.95 -33.15
N PRO A 185 19.69 18.09 -33.42
CA PRO A 185 19.31 19.00 -34.50
C PRO A 185 19.51 18.41 -35.91
N LYS A 186 20.15 17.24 -36.02
CA LYS A 186 20.40 16.52 -37.27
C LYS A 186 19.62 15.21 -37.40
N GLY A 187 18.66 14.94 -36.51
CA GLY A 187 18.00 13.64 -36.46
C GLY A 187 18.60 12.69 -35.43
N ILE A 188 17.83 11.64 -35.14
CA ILE A 188 18.21 10.58 -34.21
C ILE A 188 19.19 9.61 -34.91
N PRO A 189 20.36 9.32 -34.33
CA PRO A 189 21.25 8.28 -34.85
C PRO A 189 20.69 6.86 -34.61
N GLN A 190 21.01 5.92 -35.50
CA GLN A 190 20.61 4.52 -35.35
C GLN A 190 21.17 3.91 -34.05
N GLY A 191 20.31 3.21 -33.31
CA GLY A 191 20.71 2.36 -32.19
C GLY A 191 21.01 3.10 -30.89
N ILE A 192 20.73 4.41 -30.81
CA ILE A 192 20.83 5.13 -29.55
C ILE A 192 19.80 4.60 -28.55
N SER A 193 20.17 4.49 -27.26
CA SER A 193 19.23 4.08 -26.23
C SER A 193 18.16 5.13 -26.01
N LEU A 194 16.94 4.68 -25.68
CA LEU A 194 15.85 5.57 -25.30
C LEU A 194 16.23 6.42 -24.07
N GLY A 195 16.98 5.84 -23.11
CA GLY A 195 17.50 6.57 -21.96
C GLY A 195 18.36 7.77 -22.35
N THR A 196 19.28 7.62 -23.32
CA THR A 196 20.12 8.72 -23.80
C THR A 196 19.30 9.79 -24.52
N TYR A 197 18.40 9.37 -25.41
CA TYR A 197 17.55 10.32 -26.16
C TYR A 197 16.65 11.12 -25.22
N LEU A 198 15.87 10.42 -24.40
CA LEU A 198 14.95 11.03 -23.45
C LEU A 198 15.69 11.91 -22.45
N GLY A 199 16.83 11.45 -21.92
CA GLY A 199 17.62 12.24 -20.97
C GLY A 199 18.08 13.57 -21.56
N LYS A 200 18.64 13.57 -22.77
CA LYS A 200 19.07 14.81 -23.44
C LYS A 200 17.91 15.73 -23.81
N GLN A 201 16.81 15.16 -24.33
CA GLN A 201 15.62 15.93 -24.67
C GLN A 201 14.97 16.55 -23.43
N SER A 202 14.82 15.77 -22.35
CA SER A 202 14.31 16.26 -21.06
C SER A 202 15.18 17.39 -20.52
N GLN A 203 16.51 17.26 -20.56
CA GLN A 203 17.41 18.34 -20.12
C GLN A 203 17.11 19.66 -20.86
N CYS A 204 17.12 19.64 -22.20
CA CYS A 204 16.86 20.84 -23.01
C CYS A 204 15.46 21.42 -22.77
N PHE A 205 14.43 20.56 -22.80
CA PHE A 205 13.04 20.96 -22.60
C PHE A 205 12.83 21.60 -21.22
N MET A 206 13.36 20.98 -20.16
CA MET A 206 13.17 21.44 -18.79
C MET A 206 13.94 22.73 -18.51
N ASP A 207 15.15 22.89 -19.06
CA ASP A 207 15.93 24.13 -18.99
C ASP A 207 15.14 25.29 -19.64
N ASP A 208 14.55 25.06 -20.81
CA ASP A 208 13.82 26.09 -21.55
C ASP A 208 12.47 26.44 -20.92
N MET A 209 11.74 25.45 -20.41
CA MET A 209 10.42 25.64 -19.80
C MET A 209 10.49 26.12 -18.34
N GLY A 210 11.55 25.77 -17.61
CA GLY A 210 11.73 26.09 -16.20
C GLY A 210 11.09 25.09 -15.23
N PHE A 211 11.11 23.80 -15.55
CA PHE A 211 10.71 22.73 -14.63
C PHE A 211 11.82 22.44 -13.58
N ASP A 212 11.45 21.80 -12.47
CA ASP A 212 12.36 21.52 -11.34
C ASP A 212 12.62 20.02 -11.13
N ALA A 213 11.77 19.15 -11.67
CA ALA A 213 11.91 17.70 -11.59
C ALA A 213 11.10 17.01 -12.71
N ILE A 214 11.33 15.72 -12.92
CA ILE A 214 10.56 14.90 -13.85
C ILE A 214 9.95 13.70 -13.12
N TRP A 215 8.70 13.40 -13.45
CA TRP A 215 7.94 12.25 -12.98
C TRP A 215 7.88 11.18 -14.08
N LEU A 216 8.49 10.02 -13.84
CA LEU A 216 8.35 8.84 -14.70
C LEU A 216 7.13 8.03 -14.24
N SER A 217 6.09 8.05 -15.06
CA SER A 217 4.78 7.49 -14.75
C SER A 217 4.63 6.04 -15.21
N ASN A 218 3.56 5.38 -14.72
CA ASN A 218 3.10 4.05 -15.14
C ASN A 218 4.22 3.00 -15.25
N GLY A 219 5.14 3.04 -14.28
CA GLY A 219 6.26 2.11 -14.13
C GLY A 219 7.36 2.26 -15.17
N PHE A 220 7.36 3.31 -15.98
CA PHE A 220 8.47 3.58 -16.86
C PHE A 220 9.78 3.69 -16.07
N GLY A 221 10.79 2.93 -16.51
CA GLY A 221 12.05 2.73 -15.79
C GLY A 221 12.09 1.45 -14.93
N PHE A 222 11.00 0.69 -14.85
CA PHE A 222 10.87 -0.51 -14.01
C PHE A 222 10.47 -1.76 -14.83
N GLY A 223 10.98 -1.91 -16.05
CA GLY A 223 10.80 -3.16 -16.82
C GLY A 223 9.94 -3.03 -18.08
N LEU A 224 9.37 -4.16 -18.51
CA LEU A 224 8.57 -4.30 -19.72
C LEU A 224 7.08 -4.13 -19.45
N GLU A 225 6.51 -4.93 -18.54
CA GLU A 225 5.07 -5.05 -18.31
C GLU A 225 4.70 -4.56 -16.90
N THR A 226 4.79 -3.26 -16.68
CA THR A 226 4.64 -2.63 -15.36
C THR A 226 3.20 -2.61 -14.81
N TRP A 227 2.26 -3.09 -15.60
CA TRP A 227 0.81 -3.15 -15.34
C TRP A 227 0.25 -4.58 -15.40
N ALA A 228 1.10 -5.59 -15.56
CA ALA A 228 0.70 -6.98 -15.40
C ALA A 228 1.63 -7.70 -14.43
N TYR A 229 1.13 -8.74 -13.75
CA TYR A 229 1.96 -9.62 -12.91
C TYR A 229 2.99 -10.46 -13.71
N ARG A 230 3.02 -10.28 -15.04
CA ARG A 230 3.85 -10.98 -16.01
C ARG A 230 4.94 -10.05 -16.48
N GLY A 231 5.92 -10.58 -17.19
CA GLY A 231 7.03 -9.78 -17.70
C GLY A 231 8.05 -10.62 -18.46
N ALA A 232 9.23 -10.09 -18.66
CA ALA A 232 10.31 -10.74 -19.39
C ALA A 232 10.69 -12.14 -18.84
N LEU A 233 10.52 -12.35 -17.53
CA LEU A 233 10.86 -13.57 -16.80
C LEU A 233 9.63 -14.46 -16.54
N PHE A 234 8.40 -13.98 -16.68
CA PHE A 234 7.20 -14.78 -16.40
C PHE A 234 6.10 -14.55 -17.45
N ASP A 235 5.74 -15.61 -18.19
CA ASP A 235 4.73 -15.54 -19.26
C ASP A 235 3.28 -15.84 -18.77
N GLY A 236 3.11 -16.14 -17.48
CA GLY A 236 1.85 -16.59 -16.87
C GLY A 236 1.77 -18.11 -16.67
N PHE A 237 2.67 -18.88 -17.27
CA PHE A 237 2.73 -20.34 -17.17
C PHE A 237 4.11 -20.89 -16.83
N LYS A 238 5.18 -20.11 -17.00
CA LYS A 238 6.55 -20.53 -16.73
C LYS A 238 7.45 -19.35 -16.40
N PHE A 239 8.29 -19.53 -15.37
CA PHE A 239 9.41 -18.64 -15.07
C PHE A 239 10.63 -18.96 -15.95
N SER A 240 11.32 -17.92 -16.40
CA SER A 240 12.51 -17.95 -17.26
C SER A 240 13.72 -17.31 -16.53
N PRO A 241 14.22 -17.93 -15.44
CA PRO A 241 15.29 -17.36 -14.60
C PRO A 241 16.58 -17.07 -15.35
N GLU A 242 16.86 -17.80 -16.43
CA GLU A 242 18.04 -17.59 -17.28
C GLU A 242 18.09 -16.19 -17.92
N LYS A 243 16.93 -15.52 -18.04
CA LYS A 243 16.83 -14.15 -18.59
C LYS A 243 17.13 -13.07 -17.56
N ALA A 244 17.16 -13.41 -16.27
CA ALA A 244 17.28 -12.42 -15.20
C ALA A 244 18.52 -11.51 -15.33
N PRO A 245 19.75 -12.02 -15.60
CA PRO A 245 20.92 -11.15 -15.70
C PRO A 245 20.82 -10.12 -16.84
N GLU A 246 20.34 -10.54 -18.02
CA GLU A 246 20.20 -9.67 -19.18
C GLU A 246 19.10 -8.63 -18.97
N THR A 247 17.92 -9.04 -18.51
CA THR A 247 16.80 -8.12 -18.25
C THR A 247 17.16 -7.09 -17.20
N ARG A 248 17.79 -7.53 -16.09
CA ARG A 248 18.24 -6.64 -15.01
C ARG A 248 19.19 -5.56 -15.54
N GLU A 249 20.17 -5.95 -16.34
CA GLU A 249 21.17 -5.02 -16.87
C GLU A 249 20.57 -4.04 -17.89
N LYS A 250 19.60 -4.47 -18.69
CA LYS A 250 18.83 -3.57 -19.57
C LYS A 250 18.13 -2.46 -18.79
N VAL A 251 17.45 -2.80 -17.69
CA VAL A 251 16.78 -1.81 -16.83
C VAL A 251 17.81 -0.84 -16.22
N LEU A 252 18.93 -1.34 -15.69
CA LEU A 252 19.99 -0.47 -15.14
C LEU A 252 20.62 0.44 -16.20
N ASN A 253 20.83 -0.05 -17.42
CA ASN A 253 21.38 0.75 -18.51
C ASN A 253 20.49 1.92 -18.87
N PHE A 254 19.16 1.76 -18.86
CA PHE A 254 18.25 2.90 -19.00
C PHE A 254 18.53 3.98 -17.96
N TRP A 255 18.61 3.61 -16.69
CA TRP A 255 18.87 4.56 -15.61
C TRP A 255 20.24 5.24 -15.72
N ARG A 256 21.29 4.48 -16.07
CA ARG A 256 22.63 5.03 -16.29
C ARG A 256 22.63 6.04 -17.44
N ASP A 257 22.03 5.68 -18.57
CA ASP A 257 21.96 6.53 -19.74
C ASP A 257 21.11 7.78 -19.50
N PHE A 258 19.94 7.63 -18.88
CA PHE A 258 19.06 8.75 -18.59
C PHE A 258 19.69 9.73 -17.61
N THR A 259 20.21 9.26 -16.47
CA THR A 259 20.79 10.14 -15.42
C THR A 259 22.15 10.72 -15.81
N LYS A 260 22.85 10.09 -16.77
CA LYS A 260 24.03 10.69 -17.38
C LYS A 260 23.68 11.97 -18.14
N GLU A 261 22.55 12.00 -18.83
CA GLU A 261 22.18 13.09 -19.73
C GLU A 261 21.22 14.10 -19.09
N CYS A 262 20.31 13.68 -18.20
CA CYS A 262 19.38 14.54 -17.46
C CYS A 262 19.82 14.71 -15.99
N LYS A 263 19.99 15.96 -15.55
CA LYS A 263 20.45 16.30 -14.19
C LYS A 263 19.35 16.69 -13.22
N TYR A 264 18.10 16.70 -13.69
CA TYR A 264 16.95 16.99 -12.85
C TYR A 264 16.60 15.82 -11.91
N PRO A 265 16.12 16.11 -10.69
CA PRO A 265 15.57 15.09 -9.79
C PRO A 265 14.48 14.27 -10.47
N VAL A 266 14.55 12.94 -10.28
CA VAL A 266 13.57 11.99 -10.80
C VAL A 266 12.63 11.54 -9.69
N GLN A 267 11.34 11.65 -9.97
CA GLN A 267 10.26 11.07 -9.18
C GLN A 267 9.61 9.94 -9.98
N THR A 268 9.11 8.93 -9.31
CA THR A 268 8.58 7.74 -10.00
C THR A 268 7.22 7.36 -9.46
N ARG A 269 6.36 6.91 -10.38
CA ARG A 269 5.12 6.22 -10.04
C ARG A 269 5.37 4.76 -9.67
N GLY A 270 6.43 4.15 -10.22
CA GLY A 270 6.71 2.72 -10.10
C GLY A 270 5.68 1.84 -10.80
N SER A 271 5.87 0.53 -10.69
CA SER A 271 4.90 -0.45 -11.18
C SER A 271 3.60 -0.41 -10.37
N ASN A 272 2.65 -1.26 -10.76
CA ASN A 272 1.42 -1.51 -10.04
C ASN A 272 1.52 -2.65 -9.01
N PHE A 273 2.70 -3.23 -8.82
CA PHE A 273 2.85 -4.50 -8.10
C PHE A 273 3.84 -4.39 -6.95
N PRO A 274 3.84 -5.39 -6.04
CA PRO A 274 4.89 -5.51 -5.05
C PRO A 274 6.26 -5.76 -5.66
N SER A 275 7.30 -5.36 -4.93
CA SER A 275 8.70 -5.47 -5.33
C SER A 275 9.08 -6.90 -5.72
N GLY A 276 8.56 -7.91 -5.02
CA GLY A 276 8.80 -9.32 -5.33
C GLY A 276 8.18 -9.74 -6.66
N THR A 277 7.02 -9.19 -7.03
CA THR A 277 6.45 -9.43 -8.37
C THR A 277 7.33 -8.80 -9.44
N ASP A 278 7.69 -7.52 -9.30
CA ASP A 278 8.57 -6.82 -10.25
C ASP A 278 9.91 -7.53 -10.44
N LEU A 279 10.49 -8.02 -9.34
CA LEU A 279 11.72 -8.81 -9.32
C LEU A 279 11.56 -10.15 -10.07
N SER A 280 10.49 -10.89 -9.78
CA SER A 280 10.29 -12.24 -10.33
C SER A 280 9.75 -12.26 -11.77
N SER A 281 9.02 -11.22 -12.19
CA SER A 281 8.41 -11.13 -13.52
C SER A 281 9.26 -10.32 -14.50
N ASP A 282 9.96 -9.27 -14.07
CA ASP A 282 10.68 -8.33 -14.94
C ASP A 282 12.12 -8.03 -14.48
N ALA A 283 12.64 -8.77 -13.49
CA ALA A 283 14.01 -8.63 -12.97
C ALA A 283 14.35 -7.21 -12.52
N VAL A 284 13.37 -6.45 -12.03
CA VAL A 284 13.52 -5.02 -11.73
C VAL A 284 14.48 -4.83 -10.53
N PRO A 285 15.67 -4.24 -10.71
CA PRO A 285 16.66 -4.12 -9.65
C PRO A 285 16.42 -2.89 -8.77
N ILE A 286 15.30 -2.88 -8.04
CA ILE A 286 14.83 -1.74 -7.23
C ILE A 286 15.91 -1.30 -6.22
N ARG A 287 16.59 -2.25 -5.57
CA ARG A 287 17.68 -1.99 -4.63
C ARG A 287 18.82 -1.17 -5.25
N GLU A 288 19.29 -1.58 -6.43
CA GLU A 288 20.34 -0.88 -7.15
C GLU A 288 19.84 0.46 -7.68
N ILE A 289 18.60 0.52 -8.18
CA ILE A 289 17.98 1.77 -8.64
C ILE A 289 17.98 2.82 -7.51
N TYR A 290 17.54 2.42 -6.31
CA TYR A 290 17.54 3.29 -5.14
C TYR A 290 18.94 3.70 -4.70
N LYS A 291 19.90 2.76 -4.68
CA LYS A 291 21.27 3.04 -4.20
C LYS A 291 22.05 3.94 -5.16
N GLU A 292 21.93 3.70 -6.46
CA GLU A 292 22.75 4.35 -7.50
C GLU A 292 22.13 5.66 -7.99
N PHE A 293 20.83 5.67 -8.31
CA PHE A 293 20.17 6.80 -8.96
C PHE A 293 19.29 7.62 -8.00
N LYS A 294 18.92 7.05 -6.86
CA LYS A 294 18.16 7.70 -5.78
C LYS A 294 16.90 8.45 -6.27
N PRO A 295 16.04 7.84 -7.13
CA PRO A 295 14.76 8.45 -7.42
C PRO A 295 13.92 8.52 -6.16
N GLN A 296 12.93 9.41 -6.13
CA GLN A 296 11.88 9.30 -5.11
C GLN A 296 11.14 7.96 -5.31
N PRO A 297 10.96 7.16 -4.24
CA PRO A 297 10.37 5.84 -4.35
C PRO A 297 8.90 5.92 -4.80
N PRO A 298 8.39 4.87 -5.46
CA PRO A 298 6.99 4.77 -5.87
C PRO A 298 6.00 5.02 -4.72
N PRO A 299 4.90 5.77 -4.95
CA PRO A 299 3.80 5.87 -4.00
C PRO A 299 2.96 4.57 -3.97
N ASN A 300 1.92 4.54 -3.13
CA ASN A 300 0.88 3.53 -3.18
C ASN A 300 0.18 3.49 -4.56
N SER A 301 -0.13 2.29 -5.03
CA SER A 301 -0.79 2.05 -6.33
C SER A 301 -2.30 2.30 -6.24
N PRO A 302 -3.01 2.66 -7.33
CA PRO A 302 -4.44 2.97 -7.28
C PRO A 302 -5.37 1.73 -7.28
N TRP A 303 -4.88 0.51 -7.02
CA TRP A 303 -5.70 -0.70 -7.18
C TRP A 303 -6.94 -0.72 -6.29
N ALA A 304 -6.90 -0.21 -5.06
CA ALA A 304 -8.11 -0.10 -4.25
C ALA A 304 -9.20 0.74 -4.95
N ALA A 305 -8.80 1.81 -5.66
CA ALA A 305 -9.71 2.60 -6.49
C ALA A 305 -10.25 1.85 -7.70
N LEU A 306 -9.42 0.98 -8.30
CA LEU A 306 -9.76 0.30 -9.54
C LEU A 306 -10.66 -0.92 -9.33
N ASN A 307 -10.40 -1.72 -8.29
CA ASN A 307 -11.09 -3.00 -8.05
C ASN A 307 -11.28 -3.34 -6.56
N GLY A 308 -10.87 -2.46 -5.65
CA GLY A 308 -10.94 -2.69 -4.22
C GLY A 308 -9.88 -3.66 -3.67
N ASP A 309 -8.81 -3.94 -4.41
CA ASP A 309 -7.69 -4.76 -3.95
C ASP A 309 -6.69 -3.91 -3.15
N PHE A 310 -6.90 -3.84 -1.83
CA PHE A 310 -5.99 -3.17 -0.91
C PHE A 310 -4.73 -3.99 -0.63
N GLY A 311 -4.79 -5.30 -0.85
CA GLY A 311 -3.66 -6.19 -0.68
C GLY A 311 -2.48 -5.77 -1.55
N ILE A 312 -2.72 -5.63 -2.86
CA ILE A 312 -1.70 -5.20 -3.81
C ILE A 312 -1.23 -3.78 -3.50
N GLU A 313 -2.15 -2.87 -3.15
CA GLU A 313 -1.78 -1.49 -2.84
C GLU A 313 -0.91 -1.38 -1.58
N ILE A 314 -1.38 -1.90 -0.45
CA ILE A 314 -0.73 -1.75 0.85
C ILE A 314 0.51 -2.66 0.93
N GLY A 315 0.37 -3.93 0.53
CA GLY A 315 1.49 -4.87 0.46
C GLY A 315 2.56 -4.41 -0.53
N GLY A 316 2.14 -3.95 -1.71
CA GLY A 316 3.05 -3.43 -2.72
C GLY A 316 3.80 -2.19 -2.24
N TRP A 317 3.09 -1.22 -1.66
CA TRP A 317 3.73 -0.02 -1.13
C TRP A 317 4.69 -0.31 0.03
N MET A 318 4.31 -1.19 0.97
CA MET A 318 5.20 -1.64 2.05
C MET A 318 6.50 -2.27 1.49
N SER A 319 6.40 -3.10 0.45
CA SER A 319 7.59 -3.71 -0.17
C SER A 319 8.54 -2.65 -0.78
N HIS A 320 7.99 -1.63 -1.46
CA HIS A 320 8.76 -0.54 -2.06
C HIS A 320 9.50 0.31 -1.03
N ILE A 321 8.94 0.46 0.17
CA ILE A 321 9.50 1.31 1.24
C ILE A 321 10.22 0.52 2.34
N ALA A 322 10.37 -0.80 2.19
CA ALA A 322 11.03 -1.65 3.19
C ALA A 322 12.48 -1.21 3.47
N ASP A 323 13.22 -0.82 2.42
CA ASP A 323 14.58 -0.30 2.52
C ASP A 323 14.83 0.87 1.54
N LEU A 324 14.66 2.10 2.03
CA LEU A 324 14.98 3.31 1.29
C LEU A 324 16.30 3.93 1.78
N PRO A 325 17.09 4.54 0.88
CA PRO A 325 18.30 5.29 1.24
C PRO A 325 17.99 6.61 1.96
N ASP A 326 16.78 7.15 1.80
CA ASP A 326 16.29 8.35 2.46
C ASP A 326 15.05 8.05 3.35
N LYS A 327 14.62 9.03 4.13
CA LYS A 327 13.51 8.97 5.08
C LYS A 327 12.17 9.35 4.44
N SER A 328 12.20 10.07 3.33
CA SER A 328 11.02 10.63 2.66
C SER A 328 10.43 9.66 1.65
N TYR A 329 9.10 9.61 1.58
CA TYR A 329 8.33 8.86 0.59
C TYR A 329 6.93 9.45 0.43
N ILE A 330 6.26 9.10 -0.68
CA ILE A 330 5.03 9.74 -1.13
C ILE A 330 3.82 8.86 -0.81
N TYR A 331 2.77 9.46 -0.25
CA TYR A 331 1.41 8.94 -0.32
C TYR A 331 0.66 9.69 -1.43
N ARG A 332 0.00 8.95 -2.32
CA ARG A 332 -0.74 9.49 -3.47
C ARG A 332 -2.21 9.08 -3.36
N PHE A 333 -3.10 10.06 -3.50
CA PHE A 333 -4.54 9.86 -3.40
C PHE A 333 -5.24 10.23 -4.71
N TYR A 334 -6.18 9.39 -5.14
CA TYR A 334 -6.88 9.54 -6.42
C TYR A 334 -8.21 10.31 -6.22
N THR A 335 -8.23 11.63 -6.44
CA THR A 335 -9.40 12.50 -6.34
C THR A 335 -10.25 12.49 -7.61
N HIS A 336 -9.61 12.83 -8.74
CA HIS A 336 -10.23 12.99 -10.06
C HIS A 336 -9.39 12.32 -11.13
N ASP A 337 -10.04 11.75 -12.14
CA ASP A 337 -9.40 11.22 -13.34
C ASP A 337 -9.63 12.19 -14.50
N PRO A 338 -8.59 12.93 -14.93
CA PRO A 338 -8.76 13.85 -16.03
C PRO A 338 -8.75 13.13 -17.38
N TRP A 339 -8.46 11.83 -17.48
CA TRP A 339 -8.29 11.12 -18.76
C TRP A 339 -9.46 10.23 -19.09
N PHE A 340 -10.00 9.52 -18.11
CA PHE A 340 -11.21 8.72 -18.24
C PHE A 340 -12.36 9.40 -17.50
N ARG A 341 -13.58 9.25 -18.01
CA ARG A 341 -14.80 9.86 -17.45
C ARG A 341 -15.16 9.26 -16.09
N ASN A 342 -14.43 9.64 -15.06
CA ASN A 342 -14.71 9.31 -13.66
C ASN A 342 -14.06 10.34 -12.72
N SER A 343 -14.48 10.33 -11.46
CA SER A 343 -13.84 11.05 -10.37
C SER A 343 -13.78 10.09 -9.20
N PRO A 344 -12.63 9.43 -8.96
CA PRO A 344 -12.58 8.27 -8.07
C PRO A 344 -13.11 8.53 -6.66
N TRP A 345 -12.93 9.74 -6.11
CA TRP A 345 -13.59 10.13 -4.86
C TRP A 345 -15.11 9.98 -4.91
N LEU A 346 -15.75 10.47 -5.97
CA LEU A 346 -17.20 10.51 -6.11
C LEU A 346 -17.79 9.16 -6.50
N ASP A 347 -17.19 8.43 -7.44
CA ASP A 347 -17.82 7.29 -8.12
C ASP A 347 -17.17 5.92 -7.89
N ARG A 348 -15.89 5.85 -7.47
CA ARG A 348 -15.22 4.59 -7.15
C ARG A 348 -15.18 4.33 -5.65
N TYR A 349 -14.75 5.33 -4.90
CA TYR A 349 -14.75 5.29 -3.43
C TYR A 349 -16.13 5.58 -2.85
N ASN A 350 -17.10 6.07 -3.64
CA ASN A 350 -18.43 6.45 -3.16
C ASN A 350 -18.38 7.46 -2.00
N ARG A 351 -17.41 8.38 -2.03
CA ARG A 351 -17.17 9.42 -1.01
C ARG A 351 -16.79 8.82 0.36
N GLU A 352 -16.14 7.65 0.35
CA GLU A 352 -15.66 6.96 1.53
C GLU A 352 -14.14 7.06 1.67
N SER A 353 -13.68 7.32 2.90
CA SER A 353 -12.28 7.63 3.24
C SER A 353 -11.36 6.42 3.38
N HIS A 354 -11.76 5.24 2.88
CA HIS A 354 -11.04 3.99 3.14
C HIS A 354 -9.64 4.00 2.54
N ASP A 355 -9.48 4.62 1.37
CA ASP A 355 -8.20 4.74 0.67
C ASP A 355 -7.34 5.92 1.17
N ILE A 356 -7.77 6.55 2.26
CA ILE A 356 -6.99 7.51 3.04
C ILE A 356 -6.50 6.84 4.33
N TYR A 357 -7.43 6.31 5.12
CA TYR A 357 -7.10 5.80 6.45
C TYR A 357 -6.38 4.46 6.46
N LEU A 358 -6.61 3.59 5.47
CA LEU A 358 -5.88 2.32 5.38
C LEU A 358 -4.42 2.56 4.93
N PRO A 359 -4.14 3.28 3.83
CA PRO A 359 -2.75 3.55 3.46
C PRO A 359 -2.00 4.42 4.49
N LEU A 360 -2.61 5.48 5.02
CA LEU A 360 -1.92 6.35 6.00
C LEU A 360 -1.74 5.71 7.39
N ALA A 361 -2.25 4.49 7.61
CA ALA A 361 -1.87 3.66 8.75
C ALA A 361 -0.52 2.93 8.53
N VAL A 362 0.06 2.99 7.32
CA VAL A 362 1.32 2.33 6.97
C VAL A 362 2.53 3.13 7.45
N SER A 363 3.49 2.44 8.06
CA SER A 363 4.78 3.02 8.45
C SER A 363 5.95 2.08 8.16
N ARG A 364 7.16 2.64 8.09
CA ARG A 364 8.41 1.86 8.00
C ARG A 364 9.32 2.09 9.19
N ILE A 365 10.20 1.12 9.46
CA ILE A 365 11.18 1.20 10.55
C ILE A 365 12.60 1.14 9.98
N ASP A 366 13.50 1.98 10.46
CA ASP A 366 14.93 1.94 10.13
C ASP A 366 15.77 1.07 11.09
N GLY A 367 17.08 0.98 10.82
CA GLY A 367 18.01 0.23 11.66
C GLY A 367 18.26 0.81 13.07
N ASP A 368 17.78 2.03 13.36
CA ASP A 368 17.80 2.64 14.70
C ASP A 368 16.47 2.43 15.45
N GLY A 369 15.52 1.72 14.83
CA GLY A 369 14.19 1.49 15.38
C GLY A 369 13.35 2.75 15.41
N LYS A 370 13.55 3.67 14.45
CA LYS A 370 12.73 4.87 14.28
C LYS A 370 11.63 4.63 13.26
N ILE A 371 10.43 5.12 13.57
CA ILE A 371 9.26 5.07 12.70
C ILE A 371 9.28 6.24 11.71
N PHE A 372 9.01 5.95 10.44
CA PHE A 372 8.81 6.93 9.38
C PHE A 372 7.44 6.72 8.73
N ASN A 373 6.80 7.84 8.42
CA ASN A 373 5.51 7.97 7.75
C ASN A 373 5.72 8.78 6.45
N PRO A 374 4.79 8.70 5.47
CA PRO A 374 4.90 9.51 4.26
C PRO A 374 4.85 11.01 4.62
N ASP A 375 5.89 11.76 4.28
CA ASP A 375 5.95 13.20 4.53
C ASP A 375 5.59 14.02 3.28
N ARG A 376 5.36 13.37 2.14
CA ARG A 376 4.92 13.99 0.88
C ARG A 376 3.54 13.46 0.50
N LEU A 377 2.63 14.37 0.17
CA LEU A 377 1.28 14.04 -0.29
C LEU A 377 1.15 14.38 -1.78
N SER A 378 0.51 13.54 -2.59
CA SER A 378 0.21 13.82 -4.00
C SER A 378 -1.28 13.59 -4.28
N LEU A 379 -1.93 14.54 -4.95
CA LEU A 379 -3.37 14.51 -5.24
C LEU A 379 -3.55 14.41 -6.74
N LEU A 380 -3.88 13.22 -7.24
CA LEU A 380 -4.20 12.94 -8.65
C LEU A 380 -5.71 13.04 -8.83
N THR A 381 -6.30 14.00 -9.53
CA THR A 381 -5.80 15.34 -9.83
C THR A 381 -6.76 16.38 -9.25
N VAL A 382 -6.39 17.64 -9.35
CA VAL A 382 -7.26 18.77 -8.94
C VAL A 382 -8.39 19.07 -9.94
N ASP A 383 -8.36 18.49 -11.14
CA ASP A 383 -9.34 18.73 -12.20
C ASP A 383 -9.95 17.43 -12.76
N ASN A 384 -11.24 17.46 -13.12
CA ASN A 384 -11.93 16.30 -13.68
C ASN A 384 -11.67 16.13 -15.19
N SER A 385 -12.29 15.12 -15.81
CA SER A 385 -12.09 14.81 -17.24
C SER A 385 -12.46 15.94 -18.22
N TYR A 386 -13.23 16.93 -17.76
CA TYR A 386 -13.65 18.12 -18.49
C TYR A 386 -12.90 19.40 -18.07
N GLY A 387 -11.84 19.27 -17.26
CA GLY A 387 -11.03 20.38 -16.76
C GLY A 387 -11.72 21.23 -15.70
N GLU A 388 -12.79 20.72 -15.09
CA GLU A 388 -13.48 21.45 -14.02
C GLU A 388 -12.81 21.15 -12.68
N MET A 389 -12.74 22.16 -11.80
CA MET A 389 -12.17 22.05 -10.46
C MET A 389 -13.28 22.26 -9.41
N PRO A 390 -14.16 21.27 -9.18
CA PRO A 390 -15.29 21.42 -8.28
C PRO A 390 -14.83 21.54 -6.82
N GLU A 391 -15.31 22.54 -6.09
CA GLU A 391 -14.98 22.74 -4.66
C GLU A 391 -15.40 21.57 -3.76
N GLN A 392 -16.37 20.78 -4.21
CA GLN A 392 -16.92 19.65 -3.45
C GLN A 392 -15.82 18.67 -3.00
N VAL A 393 -14.93 18.26 -3.91
CA VAL A 393 -13.94 17.22 -3.62
C VAL A 393 -12.90 17.67 -2.58
N PRO A 394 -12.21 18.82 -2.71
CA PRO A 394 -11.30 19.27 -1.66
C PRO A 394 -12.02 19.46 -0.31
N ASN A 395 -13.26 19.98 -0.29
CA ASN A 395 -14.03 20.17 0.93
C ASN A 395 -14.37 18.84 1.65
N GLU A 396 -14.55 17.76 0.90
CA GLU A 396 -14.83 16.44 1.46
C GLU A 396 -13.56 15.67 1.83
N VAL A 397 -12.50 15.74 1.02
CA VAL A 397 -11.29 14.92 1.16
C VAL A 397 -10.30 15.48 2.20
N ILE A 398 -10.09 16.81 2.23
CA ILE A 398 -9.05 17.41 3.08
C ILE A 398 -9.25 17.12 4.57
N PRO A 399 -10.47 17.14 5.15
CA PRO A 399 -10.67 16.79 6.55
C PRO A 399 -10.14 15.38 6.89
N HIS A 400 -10.36 14.40 6.01
CA HIS A 400 -9.88 13.03 6.21
C HIS A 400 -8.35 12.92 6.16
N LEU A 401 -7.71 13.63 5.21
CA LEU A 401 -6.25 13.69 5.13
C LEU A 401 -5.65 14.31 6.40
N LEU A 402 -6.18 15.46 6.84
CA LEU A 402 -5.67 16.14 8.04
C LEU A 402 -5.84 15.29 9.31
N GLU A 403 -6.94 14.55 9.41
CA GLU A 403 -7.17 13.64 10.53
C GLU A 403 -6.17 12.48 10.53
N ALA A 404 -5.94 11.84 9.38
CA ALA A 404 -4.95 10.78 9.24
C ALA A 404 -3.51 11.27 9.57
N ILE A 405 -3.15 12.48 9.15
CA ILE A 405 -1.85 13.12 9.46
C ILE A 405 -1.68 13.38 10.96
N ARG A 406 -2.77 13.73 11.65
CA ARG A 406 -2.78 13.95 13.10
C ARG A 406 -2.49 12.65 13.84
N HIS A 407 -3.05 11.54 13.37
CA HIS A 407 -2.99 10.21 14.00
C HIS A 407 -1.94 9.28 13.39
N ALA A 408 -0.99 9.83 12.62
CA ALA A 408 0.02 9.05 11.94
C ALA A 408 0.81 8.14 12.92
N PRO A 409 1.12 6.89 12.55
CA PRO A 409 1.81 5.93 13.42
C PRO A 409 3.10 6.48 14.04
N ASP A 410 3.35 6.21 15.32
CA ASP A 410 4.59 6.62 16.02
C ASP A 410 5.31 5.47 16.74
N ALA A 411 4.76 4.26 16.70
CA ALA A 411 5.36 3.03 17.20
C ALA A 411 5.00 1.84 16.27
N PRO A 412 5.72 0.70 16.36
CA PRO A 412 5.39 -0.48 15.57
C PRO A 412 3.94 -0.93 15.78
N SER A 413 3.26 -1.33 14.71
CA SER A 413 1.91 -1.88 14.80
C SER A 413 1.90 -3.29 15.42
N PRO A 414 0.71 -3.84 15.75
CA PRO A 414 0.58 -5.22 16.24
C PRO A 414 1.23 -6.28 15.35
N VAL A 415 1.29 -6.06 14.03
CA VAL A 415 1.92 -6.98 13.08
C VAL A 415 2.92 -6.22 12.21
N VAL A 416 4.19 -6.64 12.27
CA VAL A 416 5.30 -6.02 11.53
C VAL A 416 5.82 -6.99 10.49
N TRP A 417 5.88 -6.56 9.23
CA TRP A 417 6.48 -7.32 8.13
C TRP A 417 8.00 -7.18 8.13
N VAL A 418 8.71 -8.27 8.38
CA VAL A 418 10.16 -8.36 8.21
C VAL A 418 10.43 -8.81 6.77
N TYR A 419 10.65 -7.83 5.89
CA TYR A 419 10.74 -8.02 4.45
C TYR A 419 12.18 -8.41 4.01
N PRO A 420 12.38 -9.51 3.27
CA PRO A 420 13.70 -9.97 2.81
C PRO A 420 14.19 -9.18 1.60
N PHE A 421 14.34 -7.85 1.76
CA PHE A 421 14.64 -6.94 0.66
C PHE A 421 15.93 -7.32 -0.07
N ASP A 422 17.04 -7.47 0.64
CA ASP A 422 18.33 -7.81 0.03
C ASP A 422 18.31 -9.26 -0.50
N GLU A 423 17.74 -10.20 0.24
CA GLU A 423 17.74 -11.62 -0.15
C GLU A 423 16.93 -11.87 -1.43
N TYR A 424 15.79 -11.20 -1.64
CA TYR A 424 15.04 -11.31 -2.90
C TYR A 424 15.84 -10.78 -4.10
N HIS A 425 16.52 -9.65 -3.96
CA HIS A 425 17.36 -9.12 -5.04
C HIS A 425 18.52 -10.07 -5.38
N ASP A 426 19.16 -10.66 -4.36
CA ASP A 426 20.25 -11.61 -4.55
C ASP A 426 19.77 -12.89 -5.26
N MET A 427 18.59 -13.42 -4.90
CA MET A 427 18.00 -14.58 -5.57
C MET A 427 17.72 -14.34 -7.06
N VAL A 428 17.20 -13.17 -7.43
CA VAL A 428 17.00 -12.80 -8.86
C VAL A 428 18.33 -12.65 -9.58
N ALA A 429 19.32 -12.01 -8.96
CA ALA A 429 20.66 -11.86 -9.55
C ALA A 429 21.32 -13.22 -9.82
N GLU A 430 21.03 -14.23 -8.98
CA GLU A 430 21.47 -15.61 -9.17
C GLU A 430 20.58 -16.43 -10.14
N GLY A 431 19.44 -15.89 -10.59
CA GLY A 431 18.48 -16.59 -11.44
C GLY A 431 17.82 -17.79 -10.74
N LYS A 432 17.37 -17.64 -9.49
CA LYS A 432 16.79 -18.74 -8.71
C LYS A 432 15.51 -18.32 -7.99
N ARG A 433 14.63 -19.30 -7.78
CA ARG A 433 13.49 -19.23 -6.83
C ARG A 433 12.51 -18.07 -7.11
N LEU A 434 12.31 -17.73 -8.38
CA LEU A 434 11.42 -16.64 -8.79
C LEU A 434 9.97 -16.86 -8.34
N ASP A 435 9.52 -18.11 -8.35
CA ASP A 435 8.23 -18.56 -7.85
C ASP A 435 8.05 -18.30 -6.35
N GLU A 436 9.10 -18.49 -5.53
CA GLU A 436 9.05 -18.19 -4.10
C GLU A 436 8.99 -16.68 -3.80
N ILE A 437 9.70 -15.88 -4.60
CA ILE A 437 9.66 -14.41 -4.50
C ILE A 437 8.25 -13.93 -4.88
N PHE A 438 7.71 -14.41 -6.00
CA PHE A 438 6.36 -14.10 -6.47
C PHE A 438 5.32 -14.44 -5.39
N PHE A 439 5.34 -15.69 -4.89
CA PHE A 439 4.44 -16.14 -3.83
C PHE A 439 4.52 -15.26 -2.59
N GLY A 440 5.73 -14.89 -2.17
CA GLY A 440 5.97 -14.21 -0.90
C GLY A 440 5.16 -12.92 -0.75
N ASP A 441 5.07 -12.14 -1.83
CA ASP A 441 4.32 -10.89 -1.84
C ASP A 441 2.83 -11.13 -2.12
N TRP A 442 2.49 -11.94 -3.12
CA TRP A 442 1.09 -12.22 -3.48
C TRP A 442 0.29 -12.83 -2.33
N PHE A 443 0.91 -13.70 -1.53
CA PHE A 443 0.27 -14.30 -0.37
C PHE A 443 -0.03 -13.27 0.72
N ILE A 444 0.89 -12.32 0.98
CA ILE A 444 0.65 -11.23 1.95
C ILE A 444 -0.41 -10.25 1.44
N CYS A 445 -0.41 -9.93 0.14
CA CYS A 445 -1.47 -9.14 -0.48
C CYS A 445 -2.84 -9.81 -0.28
N GLY A 446 -2.95 -11.11 -0.58
CA GLY A 446 -4.18 -11.86 -0.32
C GLY A 446 -4.56 -11.88 1.16
N ALA A 447 -3.59 -11.99 2.07
CA ALA A 447 -3.86 -11.99 3.51
C ALA A 447 -4.41 -10.64 4.02
N ILE A 448 -3.89 -9.53 3.50
CA ILE A 448 -4.42 -8.18 3.78
C ILE A 448 -5.87 -8.08 3.32
N ASN A 449 -6.20 -8.58 2.12
CA ASN A 449 -7.57 -8.61 1.61
C ASN A 449 -8.51 -9.50 2.44
N GLN A 450 -7.96 -10.46 3.21
CA GLN A 450 -8.68 -11.27 4.19
C GLN A 450 -8.61 -10.71 5.62
N GLY A 451 -8.23 -9.43 5.78
CA GLY A 451 -8.27 -8.73 7.06
C GLY A 451 -7.06 -8.93 7.98
N PHE A 452 -5.93 -9.42 7.46
CA PHE A 452 -4.68 -9.49 8.22
C PHE A 452 -4.12 -8.06 8.45
N PRO A 453 -4.04 -7.56 9.71
CA PRO A 453 -3.77 -6.16 10.01
C PRO A 453 -2.27 -5.83 9.99
N ILE A 454 -1.60 -6.09 8.86
CA ILE A 454 -0.19 -5.81 8.64
C ILE A 454 0.00 -4.48 7.92
N ASN A 455 0.62 -3.52 8.61
CA ASN A 455 0.79 -2.13 8.16
C ASN A 455 2.11 -1.50 8.62
N THR A 456 3.05 -2.29 9.17
CA THR A 456 4.40 -1.79 9.46
C THR A 456 5.41 -2.67 8.77
N VAL A 457 6.41 -2.08 8.10
CA VAL A 457 7.46 -2.83 7.38
C VAL A 457 8.87 -2.47 7.84
N ILE A 458 9.74 -3.47 7.86
CA ILE A 458 11.17 -3.34 8.13
C ILE A 458 11.96 -4.34 7.28
N SER A 459 13.06 -3.93 6.64
CA SER A 459 13.92 -4.88 5.93
C SER A 459 14.63 -5.83 6.92
N THR A 460 14.97 -7.06 6.49
CA THR A 460 15.78 -8.02 7.28
C THR A 460 17.07 -7.38 7.81
N THR A 461 17.76 -6.61 6.97
CA THR A 461 18.96 -5.83 7.34
C THR A 461 18.68 -4.82 8.46
N ASN A 462 17.60 -4.05 8.37
CA ASN A 462 17.23 -3.07 9.39
C ASN A 462 16.70 -3.73 10.66
N PHE A 463 15.94 -4.82 10.56
CA PHE A 463 15.46 -5.61 11.70
C PHE A 463 16.62 -6.10 12.56
N MET A 464 17.62 -6.75 11.96
CA MET A 464 18.78 -7.25 12.69
C MET A 464 19.58 -6.14 13.39
N LYS A 465 19.54 -4.90 12.88
CA LYS A 465 20.14 -3.73 13.55
C LYS A 465 19.25 -3.23 14.69
N ALA A 466 17.96 -3.01 14.41
CA ALA A 466 17.00 -2.45 15.34
C ALA A 466 16.82 -3.33 16.58
N ILE A 467 16.63 -4.64 16.42
CA ILE A 467 16.44 -5.57 17.56
C ILE A 467 17.66 -5.64 18.49
N ARG A 468 18.87 -5.52 17.94
CA ARG A 468 20.10 -5.47 18.75
C ARG A 468 20.23 -4.17 19.53
N LYS A 469 19.84 -3.04 18.93
CA LYS A 469 19.90 -1.72 19.57
C LYS A 469 18.77 -1.50 20.57
N LYS A 470 17.58 -2.02 20.29
CA LYS A 470 16.36 -1.86 21.10
C LYS A 470 15.60 -3.20 21.18
N PRO A 471 16.03 -4.14 22.07
CA PRO A 471 15.39 -5.45 22.20
C PRO A 471 13.89 -5.40 22.48
N GLU A 472 13.44 -4.38 23.23
CA GLU A 472 12.04 -4.19 23.61
C GLU A 472 11.16 -3.55 22.53
N LEU A 473 11.74 -3.12 21.40
CA LEU A 473 11.01 -2.37 20.36
C LEU A 473 9.76 -3.11 19.84
N PHE A 474 9.84 -4.44 19.78
CA PHE A 474 8.79 -5.30 19.23
C PHE A 474 8.03 -6.09 20.30
N LYS A 475 8.13 -5.72 21.59
CA LYS A 475 7.50 -6.50 22.69
C LYS A 475 5.97 -6.62 22.57
N GLU A 476 5.33 -5.63 21.95
CA GLU A 476 3.87 -5.58 21.68
C GLU A 476 3.50 -6.16 20.29
N SER A 477 4.50 -6.46 19.46
CA SER A 477 4.31 -6.82 18.03
C SER A 477 4.51 -8.31 17.75
N ILE A 478 3.89 -8.76 16.66
CA ILE A 478 4.13 -10.05 16.03
C ILE A 478 4.96 -9.80 14.77
N LEU A 479 6.11 -10.47 14.66
CA LEU A 479 6.97 -10.37 13.47
C LEU A 479 6.52 -11.39 12.43
N ALA A 480 6.17 -10.92 11.23
CA ALA A 480 5.81 -11.77 10.09
C ALA A 480 6.96 -11.83 9.08
N ALA A 481 7.41 -13.01 8.67
CA ALA A 481 8.52 -13.16 7.72
C ALA A 481 8.39 -14.41 6.82
N PRO A 482 8.87 -14.37 5.58
CA PRO A 482 8.90 -15.56 4.71
C PRO A 482 9.96 -16.57 5.20
N ALA A 483 9.54 -17.81 5.43
CA ALA A 483 10.34 -18.85 6.07
C ALA A 483 11.61 -19.21 5.29
N ALA A 484 11.51 -19.32 3.96
CA ALA A 484 12.61 -19.74 3.10
C ALA A 484 13.47 -18.59 2.57
N ALA A 485 12.99 -17.35 2.63
CA ALA A 485 13.68 -16.22 2.01
C ALA A 485 14.62 -15.47 2.95
N VAL A 486 14.41 -15.57 4.27
CA VAL A 486 15.30 -14.94 5.25
C VAL A 486 16.67 -15.64 5.29
N SER A 487 17.74 -14.85 5.39
CA SER A 487 19.09 -15.36 5.62
C SER A 487 19.21 -16.12 6.95
N ALA A 488 20.21 -17.00 7.07
CA ALA A 488 20.47 -17.74 8.31
C ALA A 488 20.68 -16.84 9.54
N LYS A 489 21.30 -15.66 9.35
CA LYS A 489 21.48 -14.67 10.42
C LYS A 489 20.15 -14.06 10.87
N CYS A 490 19.27 -13.74 9.93
CA CYS A 490 17.94 -13.23 10.24
C CYS A 490 17.07 -14.32 10.90
N ALA A 491 17.15 -15.56 10.42
CA ALA A 491 16.49 -16.71 11.04
C ALA A 491 16.90 -16.89 12.51
N ALA A 492 18.20 -16.84 12.82
CA ALA A 492 18.69 -16.89 14.20
C ALA A 492 18.17 -15.72 15.06
N ALA A 493 18.09 -14.51 14.49
CA ALA A 493 17.53 -13.35 15.19
C ALA A 493 16.03 -13.51 15.51
N LEU A 494 15.24 -14.01 14.55
CA LEU A 494 13.81 -14.33 14.76
C LEU A 494 13.63 -15.45 15.79
N ALA A 495 14.45 -16.50 15.71
CA ALA A 495 14.44 -17.60 16.67
C ALA A 495 14.78 -17.12 18.09
N ASN A 496 15.79 -16.28 18.24
CA ASN A 496 16.16 -15.68 19.53
C ASN A 496 15.07 -14.75 20.05
N PHE A 497 14.42 -13.96 19.20
CA PHE A 497 13.28 -13.14 19.60
C PHE A 497 12.14 -14.01 20.14
N ALA A 498 11.74 -15.06 19.42
CA ALA A 498 10.69 -15.99 19.87
C ALA A 498 11.05 -16.70 21.18
N LYS A 499 12.29 -17.18 21.34
CA LYS A 499 12.76 -17.84 22.58
C LYS A 499 12.79 -16.91 23.80
N ASN A 500 12.79 -15.59 23.59
CA ASN A 500 12.82 -14.60 24.67
C ASN A 500 11.45 -13.95 24.93
N GLY A 501 10.35 -14.65 24.62
CA GLY A 501 9.00 -14.14 24.87
C GLY A 501 8.33 -13.49 23.66
N GLY A 502 9.06 -13.33 22.55
CA GLY A 502 8.56 -12.75 21.30
C GLY A 502 7.55 -13.63 20.56
N LYS A 503 6.88 -13.02 19.58
CA LYS A 503 5.84 -13.64 18.76
C LYS A 503 6.21 -13.57 17.29
N VAL A 504 6.24 -14.71 16.60
CA VAL A 504 6.66 -14.77 15.19
C VAL A 504 5.66 -15.58 14.37
N ILE A 505 5.28 -15.07 13.20
CA ILE A 505 4.57 -15.79 12.15
C ILE A 505 5.53 -15.98 10.97
N LEU A 506 5.81 -17.22 10.61
CA LEU A 506 6.53 -17.55 9.38
C LEU A 506 5.55 -18.00 8.30
N TYR A 507 5.80 -17.63 7.05
CA TYR A 507 4.96 -18.07 5.94
C TYR A 507 5.77 -18.59 4.75
N GLY A 508 5.16 -19.47 3.96
CA GLY A 508 5.75 -19.99 2.73
C GLY A 508 6.40 -21.36 2.82
N PRO A 509 7.00 -21.83 1.71
CA PRO A 509 7.67 -23.12 1.65
C PRO A 509 8.81 -23.22 2.65
N VAL A 510 9.20 -24.45 2.99
CA VAL A 510 10.33 -24.71 3.91
C VAL A 510 11.40 -25.61 3.29
N ALA A 511 11.17 -26.13 2.07
CA ALA A 511 12.19 -26.87 1.32
C ALA A 511 13.52 -26.13 1.25
N ASN A 512 13.48 -24.81 0.99
CA ASN A 512 14.67 -23.96 0.89
C ASN A 512 14.96 -23.14 2.15
N ALA A 513 14.20 -23.33 3.24
CA ALA A 513 14.49 -22.69 4.51
C ALA A 513 15.77 -23.25 5.15
N CYS A 514 16.47 -22.42 5.91
CA CYS A 514 17.67 -22.86 6.62
C CYS A 514 17.32 -23.96 7.64
N ALA A 515 18.32 -24.78 8.00
CA ALA A 515 18.14 -25.90 8.94
C ALA A 515 17.59 -25.43 10.30
N GLU A 516 17.95 -24.23 10.73
CA GLU A 516 17.47 -23.64 11.98
C GLU A 516 15.96 -23.40 11.96
N ILE A 517 15.39 -22.82 10.89
CA ILE A 517 13.93 -22.64 10.76
C ILE A 517 13.21 -23.99 10.72
N ARG A 518 13.70 -24.95 9.94
CA ARG A 518 13.08 -26.29 9.85
C ARG A 518 13.07 -27.01 11.20
N SER A 519 14.19 -26.95 11.92
CA SER A 519 14.30 -27.51 13.28
C SER A 519 13.40 -26.77 14.25
N LEU A 520 13.40 -25.43 14.21
CA LEU A 520 12.58 -24.58 15.08
C LEU A 520 11.09 -24.87 14.93
N LEU A 521 10.64 -25.19 13.70
CA LEU A 521 9.24 -25.48 13.37
C LEU A 521 8.88 -26.96 13.48
N ASN A 522 9.82 -27.85 13.78
CA ASN A 522 9.62 -29.31 13.74
C ASN A 522 9.10 -29.81 12.38
N LEU A 523 9.66 -29.28 11.28
CA LEU A 523 9.25 -29.60 9.91
C LEU A 523 10.37 -30.23 9.09
N LYS A 524 9.97 -31.12 8.17
CA LYS A 524 10.81 -31.63 7.09
C LYS A 524 10.03 -31.70 5.78
N ALA A 525 10.75 -31.75 4.66
CA ALA A 525 10.18 -31.93 3.34
C ALA A 525 9.97 -33.43 3.04
N GLY A 526 8.74 -33.79 2.69
CA GLY A 526 8.37 -35.03 2.02
C GLY A 526 8.14 -34.82 0.51
N PRO A 527 7.46 -35.74 -0.18
CA PRO A 527 7.11 -35.54 -1.59
C PRO A 527 6.23 -34.31 -1.78
N SER A 528 6.55 -33.49 -2.80
CA SER A 528 5.74 -32.32 -3.17
C SER A 528 4.41 -32.76 -3.79
N LEU A 529 3.31 -32.10 -3.41
CA LEU A 529 1.96 -32.33 -3.94
C LEU A 529 1.34 -31.02 -4.43
N GLU A 530 0.49 -31.07 -5.45
CA GLU A 530 -0.22 -29.93 -6.00
C GLU A 530 -1.64 -30.31 -6.44
N GLY A 531 -2.46 -29.33 -6.80
CA GLY A 531 -3.84 -29.53 -7.22
C GLY A 531 -4.83 -29.43 -6.05
N GLU A 532 -5.90 -30.20 -6.11
CA GLU A 532 -7.00 -30.14 -5.13
C GLU A 532 -6.66 -30.87 -3.83
N PHE A 533 -6.96 -30.23 -2.69
CA PHE A 533 -6.79 -30.79 -1.35
C PHE A 533 -8.04 -30.58 -0.50
N LYS A 534 -8.30 -31.54 0.39
CA LYS A 534 -9.24 -31.36 1.51
C LYS A 534 -8.55 -30.70 2.69
N MET A 535 -9.08 -29.57 3.15
CA MET A 535 -8.62 -28.83 4.32
C MET A 535 -9.31 -29.35 5.58
N LYS A 536 -8.51 -29.63 6.62
CA LYS A 536 -8.97 -29.73 7.99
C LYS A 536 -8.32 -28.64 8.81
N ILE A 537 -9.14 -27.79 9.41
CA ILE A 537 -8.70 -26.61 10.17
C ILE A 537 -9.42 -26.55 11.51
N GLU A 538 -8.71 -26.07 12.53
CA GLU A 538 -9.25 -25.80 13.87
C GLU A 538 -9.28 -24.30 14.15
N GLY A 539 -10.21 -23.85 14.99
CA GLY A 539 -10.22 -22.47 15.50
C GLY A 539 -10.72 -21.40 14.53
N VAL A 540 -11.64 -21.73 13.61
CA VAL A 540 -12.30 -20.71 12.77
C VAL A 540 -13.13 -19.77 13.63
N GLN A 541 -12.80 -18.48 13.58
CA GLN A 541 -13.47 -17.42 14.36
C GLN A 541 -14.68 -16.82 13.64
N ASP A 542 -14.70 -16.92 12.31
CA ASP A 542 -15.76 -16.35 11.49
C ASP A 542 -17.05 -17.17 11.59
N THR A 543 -18.18 -16.46 11.46
CA THR A 543 -19.52 -17.05 11.50
C THR A 543 -20.30 -16.64 10.26
N PHE A 544 -21.19 -17.51 9.80
CA PHE A 544 -21.92 -17.34 8.54
C PHE A 544 -23.41 -17.51 8.78
N LYS A 545 -24.23 -16.62 8.21
CA LYS A 545 -25.69 -16.77 8.25
C LYS A 545 -26.18 -17.89 7.32
N THR A 546 -25.51 -18.08 6.19
CA THR A 546 -25.85 -19.06 5.16
C THR A 546 -24.60 -19.73 4.60
N GLY A 547 -24.77 -20.94 4.05
CA GLY A 547 -23.67 -21.74 3.52
C GLY A 547 -22.78 -22.37 4.59
N SER A 548 -21.74 -23.06 4.12
CA SER A 548 -20.69 -23.64 4.95
C SER A 548 -19.33 -23.26 4.38
N ILE A 549 -18.31 -23.24 5.24
CA ILE A 549 -16.93 -23.06 4.81
C ILE A 549 -16.57 -24.21 3.84
N PRO A 550 -16.03 -23.93 2.65
CA PRO A 550 -15.53 -24.97 1.77
C PRO A 550 -14.46 -25.82 2.45
N ASP A 551 -14.53 -27.14 2.31
CA ASP A 551 -13.51 -28.06 2.82
C ASP A 551 -12.42 -28.36 1.77
N VAL A 552 -12.46 -27.70 0.61
CA VAL A 552 -11.55 -27.90 -0.51
C VAL A 552 -10.80 -26.62 -0.84
N PHE A 553 -9.52 -26.73 -1.18
CA PHE A 553 -8.77 -25.66 -1.84
C PHE A 553 -7.88 -26.22 -2.95
N VAL A 554 -7.55 -25.40 -3.93
CA VAL A 554 -6.63 -25.74 -5.02
C VAL A 554 -5.28 -25.07 -4.79
N HIS A 555 -4.22 -25.86 -4.80
CA HIS A 555 -2.85 -25.38 -4.70
C HIS A 555 -2.17 -25.43 -6.06
N ASN A 556 -1.85 -24.26 -6.60
CA ASN A 556 -1.09 -24.12 -7.84
C ASN A 556 0.37 -23.80 -7.51
N ALA A 557 1.25 -24.78 -7.72
CA ALA A 557 2.66 -24.68 -7.34
C ALA A 557 3.39 -23.49 -7.99
N ILE A 558 2.99 -23.09 -9.21
CA ILE A 558 3.70 -22.03 -9.94
C ILE A 558 3.58 -20.66 -9.28
N VAL A 559 2.40 -20.32 -8.77
CA VAL A 559 2.14 -19.05 -8.07
C VAL A 559 2.26 -19.18 -6.56
N SER A 560 2.45 -20.41 -6.04
CA SER A 560 2.50 -20.72 -4.61
C SER A 560 3.89 -21.10 -4.09
N GLY A 561 4.94 -20.83 -4.88
CA GLY A 561 6.33 -21.08 -4.49
C GLY A 561 6.66 -22.56 -4.36
N GLY A 562 6.26 -23.37 -5.34
CA GLY A 562 6.37 -24.83 -5.33
C GLY A 562 5.15 -25.52 -4.72
N GLY A 563 5.11 -26.86 -4.76
CA GLY A 563 4.02 -27.64 -4.19
C GLY A 563 4.09 -27.78 -2.66
N ILE A 564 3.15 -28.54 -2.07
CA ILE A 564 3.04 -28.77 -0.63
C ILE A 564 3.82 -30.02 -0.24
N GLU A 565 4.94 -29.84 0.45
CA GLU A 565 5.90 -30.87 0.82
C GLU A 565 5.95 -31.15 2.33
N THR A 566 5.27 -30.36 3.14
CA THR A 566 5.52 -30.26 4.58
C THR A 566 4.92 -31.38 5.43
N VAL A 567 5.77 -32.03 6.22
CA VAL A 567 5.41 -33.03 7.24
C VAL A 567 6.19 -32.78 8.55
N LEU A 568 5.69 -33.31 9.67
CA LEU A 568 6.41 -33.22 10.94
C LEU A 568 7.74 -33.98 10.90
N ALA A 569 8.79 -33.39 11.47
CA ALA A 569 10.06 -34.06 11.67
C ALA A 569 9.95 -35.11 12.79
N ASP A 570 9.40 -34.71 13.94
CA ASP A 570 9.02 -35.56 15.07
C ASP A 570 7.50 -35.45 15.34
N LYS A 571 6.81 -36.59 15.30
CA LYS A 571 5.35 -36.66 15.53
C LYS A 571 4.98 -36.63 17.01
N ASN A 572 5.94 -36.87 17.91
CA ASN A 572 5.72 -36.98 19.35
C ASN A 572 6.13 -35.70 20.10
N ASP A 573 6.50 -34.62 19.38
CA ASP A 573 6.83 -33.33 19.99
C ASP A 573 5.58 -32.66 20.56
N ASN A 574 5.44 -32.72 21.88
CA ASN A 574 4.34 -32.09 22.61
C ASN A 574 4.38 -30.54 22.56
N SER A 575 5.45 -29.96 22.03
CA SER A 575 5.61 -28.52 21.85
C SER A 575 4.98 -28.00 20.55
N THR A 576 4.57 -28.91 19.65
CA THR A 576 3.98 -28.59 18.34
C THR A 576 2.46 -28.84 18.33
N LYS A 577 1.67 -27.78 18.11
CA LYS A 577 0.23 -27.84 17.86
C LYS A 577 -0.04 -27.66 16.37
N ILE A 578 -0.70 -28.63 15.74
CA ILE A 578 -1.09 -28.52 14.32
C ILE A 578 -2.41 -27.75 14.25
N ILE A 579 -2.46 -26.68 13.46
CA ILE A 579 -3.65 -25.83 13.27
C ILE A 579 -4.43 -26.28 12.03
N ALA A 580 -3.71 -26.60 10.95
CA ALA A 580 -4.33 -26.99 9.69
C ALA A 580 -3.56 -28.12 8.99
N LYS A 581 -4.32 -29.04 8.37
CA LYS A 581 -3.81 -30.13 7.54
C LYS A 581 -4.53 -30.16 6.20
N ALA A 582 -3.80 -30.46 5.14
CA ALA A 582 -4.34 -30.77 3.82
C ALA A 582 -4.22 -32.26 3.55
N SER A 583 -5.20 -32.85 2.89
CA SER A 583 -5.17 -34.25 2.47
C SER A 583 -5.50 -34.38 0.99
N GLN A 584 -4.75 -35.22 0.28
CA GLN A 584 -4.98 -35.60 -1.11
C GLN A 584 -4.77 -37.12 -1.21
N GLY A 585 -5.85 -37.86 -1.53
CA GLY A 585 -5.85 -39.32 -1.44
C GLY A 585 -5.47 -39.81 -0.04
N SER A 586 -4.47 -40.68 0.05
CA SER A 586 -3.94 -41.21 1.33
C SER A 586 -2.84 -40.33 1.96
N GLN A 587 -2.43 -39.25 1.29
CA GLN A 587 -1.34 -38.40 1.75
C GLN A 587 -1.87 -37.20 2.51
N SER A 588 -1.18 -36.83 3.59
CA SER A 588 -1.48 -35.65 4.39
C SER A 588 -0.27 -34.73 4.50
N ARG A 589 -0.50 -33.42 4.51
CA ARG A 589 0.49 -32.35 4.63
C ARG A 589 0.10 -31.37 5.73
N ILE A 590 1.09 -30.81 6.40
CA ILE A 590 0.89 -29.79 7.43
C ILE A 590 0.80 -28.43 6.75
N ILE A 591 -0.32 -27.72 6.93
CA ILE A 591 -0.53 -26.40 6.33
C ILE A 591 -0.22 -25.29 7.31
N ALA A 592 -0.56 -25.46 8.58
CA ALA A 592 -0.26 -24.49 9.61
C ALA A 592 0.00 -25.17 10.95
N LEU A 593 0.92 -24.60 11.74
CA LEU A 593 1.22 -25.04 13.09
C LEU A 593 1.57 -23.86 14.00
N LEU A 594 1.47 -24.10 15.30
CA LEU A 594 2.01 -23.28 16.37
C LEU A 594 3.02 -24.12 17.14
N ARG A 595 4.13 -23.52 17.54
CA ARG A 595 5.11 -24.13 18.41
C ARG A 595 5.48 -23.22 19.58
N SER A 596 5.59 -23.82 20.76
CA SER A 596 5.99 -23.16 22.00
C SER A 596 6.63 -24.20 22.91
N GLU A 597 7.82 -23.94 23.42
CA GLU A 597 8.50 -24.84 24.36
C GLU A 597 8.60 -24.25 25.77
N LYS A 598 8.80 -25.14 26.75
CA LYS A 598 9.23 -24.72 28.09
C LYS A 598 10.58 -24.02 27.99
N GLY A 599 10.68 -22.82 28.55
CA GLY A 599 11.90 -22.00 28.50
C GLY A 599 11.89 -20.88 27.47
N TRP A 600 10.85 -20.79 26.61
CA TRP A 600 10.72 -19.68 25.65
C TRP A 600 10.14 -18.39 26.26
N ASN A 601 10.05 -18.30 27.60
CA ASN A 601 9.48 -17.15 28.32
C ASN A 601 8.07 -16.75 27.83
N GLY A 602 7.26 -17.73 27.43
CA GLY A 602 5.91 -17.51 26.89
C GLY A 602 5.87 -17.12 25.41
N GLY A 603 7.03 -17.03 24.76
CA GLY A 603 7.16 -16.75 23.34
C GLY A 603 6.75 -17.92 22.47
N ARG A 604 6.37 -17.60 21.24
CA ARG A 604 5.67 -18.51 20.33
C ARG A 604 6.09 -18.25 18.90
N ILE A 605 6.18 -19.33 18.13
CA ILE A 605 6.33 -19.25 16.68
C ILE A 605 5.20 -20.01 16.02
N SER A 606 4.58 -19.42 15.02
CA SER A 606 3.66 -20.11 14.15
C SER A 606 4.20 -20.12 12.73
N TRP A 607 3.76 -21.09 11.95
CA TRP A 607 4.12 -21.19 10.55
C TRP A 607 2.93 -21.62 9.73
N LEU A 608 2.86 -21.12 8.51
CA LEU A 608 1.92 -21.60 7.49
C LEU A 608 2.58 -21.76 6.12
N ARG A 609 2.16 -22.78 5.35
CA ARG A 609 2.67 -23.03 4.00
C ARG A 609 2.25 -21.94 3.01
N GLY A 610 1.02 -21.44 3.16
CA GLY A 610 0.37 -20.50 2.25
C GLY A 610 0.04 -21.12 0.88
N THR A 611 -1.03 -20.60 0.27
CA THR A 611 -1.45 -20.87 -1.11
C THR A 611 -1.99 -19.56 -1.65
N VAL A 612 -1.66 -19.21 -2.89
CA VAL A 612 -2.30 -18.09 -3.58
C VAL A 612 -3.56 -18.64 -4.27
N SER A 613 -4.74 -18.20 -3.82
CA SER A 613 -6.06 -18.58 -4.32
C SER A 613 -6.41 -17.84 -5.63
N GLY A 614 -5.48 -17.89 -6.58
CA GLY A 614 -5.60 -17.30 -7.90
C GLY A 614 -4.98 -18.18 -8.99
N THR A 615 -5.49 -18.02 -10.20
CA THR A 615 -4.98 -18.72 -11.39
C THR A 615 -4.26 -17.74 -12.30
N ALA A 616 -3.06 -18.11 -12.71
CA ALA A 616 -2.31 -17.39 -13.73
C ALA A 616 -2.80 -17.77 -15.14
N SER A 617 -2.63 -16.86 -16.10
CA SER A 617 -3.01 -17.03 -17.49
C SER A 617 -2.11 -16.21 -18.41
N SER A 618 -2.17 -16.45 -19.71
CA SER A 618 -1.49 -15.62 -20.72
C SER A 618 -2.19 -14.29 -21.00
N GLY A 619 -3.23 -13.92 -20.25
CA GLY A 619 -3.98 -12.68 -20.41
C GLY A 619 -4.18 -11.93 -19.09
N GLY A 620 -4.66 -10.69 -19.19
CA GLY A 620 -5.04 -9.87 -18.04
C GLY A 620 -3.89 -9.24 -17.25
N HIS A 621 -4.27 -8.39 -16.30
CA HIS A 621 -3.37 -7.62 -15.43
C HIS A 621 -3.10 -8.30 -14.08
N LEU A 622 -4.06 -9.09 -13.59
CA LEU A 622 -4.03 -9.72 -12.26
C LEU A 622 -4.27 -11.22 -12.38
N LEU A 623 -3.92 -11.97 -11.32
CA LEU A 623 -4.36 -13.34 -11.17
C LEU A 623 -5.89 -13.40 -11.13
N THR A 624 -6.48 -14.42 -11.77
CA THR A 624 -7.93 -14.63 -11.69
C THR A 624 -8.26 -15.31 -10.36
N PRO A 625 -9.04 -14.68 -9.47
CA PRO A 625 -9.40 -15.30 -8.19
C PRO A 625 -10.16 -16.60 -8.41
N MET A 626 -9.90 -17.61 -7.56
CA MET A 626 -10.70 -18.84 -7.56
C MET A 626 -12.12 -18.56 -7.08
N ASP A 627 -13.12 -19.35 -7.47
CA ASP A 627 -14.48 -19.19 -6.98
C ASP A 627 -14.51 -19.40 -5.43
N PRO A 628 -14.79 -18.36 -4.62
CA PRO A 628 -14.71 -18.47 -3.18
C PRO A 628 -15.82 -19.35 -2.60
N GLU A 629 -16.97 -19.51 -3.27
CA GLU A 629 -18.03 -20.41 -2.82
C GLU A 629 -17.64 -21.89 -2.95
N LYS A 630 -16.60 -22.20 -3.73
CA LYS A 630 -16.08 -23.56 -3.93
C LYS A 630 -14.71 -23.80 -3.31
N ASN A 631 -13.97 -22.74 -3.00
CA ASN A 631 -12.58 -22.83 -2.57
C ASN A 631 -12.36 -22.13 -1.24
N PHE A 632 -11.70 -22.83 -0.33
CA PHE A 632 -11.15 -22.26 0.88
C PHE A 632 -9.92 -21.42 0.54
N TYR A 633 -9.96 -20.13 0.85
CA TYR A 633 -8.83 -19.23 0.65
C TYR A 633 -7.85 -19.36 1.80
N CYS A 634 -6.64 -19.84 1.52
CA CYS A 634 -5.63 -20.06 2.56
C CYS A 634 -5.07 -18.75 3.14
N GLU A 635 -5.30 -17.64 2.46
CA GLU A 635 -4.87 -16.30 2.86
C GLU A 635 -5.62 -15.77 4.08
N ILE A 636 -6.69 -16.43 4.53
CA ILE A 636 -7.35 -16.14 5.82
C ILE A 636 -6.52 -16.64 7.02
N LEU A 637 -5.65 -17.63 6.82
CA LEU A 637 -4.92 -18.31 7.90
C LEU A 637 -4.04 -17.37 8.75
N PRO A 638 -3.31 -16.39 8.19
CA PRO A 638 -2.56 -15.42 8.98
C PRO A 638 -3.44 -14.68 10.00
N ARG A 639 -4.65 -14.22 9.61
CA ARG A 639 -5.60 -13.58 10.52
C ARG A 639 -6.08 -14.56 11.59
N MET A 640 -6.43 -15.78 11.21
CA MET A 640 -6.87 -16.80 12.19
C MET A 640 -5.78 -17.15 13.20
N MET A 641 -4.52 -17.23 12.76
CA MET A 641 -3.39 -17.59 13.61
C MET A 641 -3.04 -16.49 14.64
N LEU A 642 -3.56 -15.27 14.47
CA LEU A 642 -3.48 -14.22 15.48
C LEU A 642 -4.15 -14.62 16.81
N HIS A 643 -5.14 -15.53 16.76
CA HIS A 643 -5.80 -16.11 17.94
C HIS A 643 -4.80 -16.66 18.96
N ASP A 644 -3.84 -17.45 18.45
CA ASP A 644 -2.83 -18.10 19.29
C ASP A 644 -1.82 -17.08 19.87
N PHE A 645 -1.89 -15.81 19.49
CA PHE A 645 -1.10 -14.69 20.02
C PHE A 645 -1.90 -13.71 20.88
N GLY A 646 -3.20 -14.00 21.11
CA GLY A 646 -4.13 -13.23 21.94
C GLY A 646 -4.98 -12.20 21.19
N TYR A 647 -4.99 -12.27 19.86
CA TYR A 647 -5.76 -11.38 18.99
C TYR A 647 -6.90 -12.16 18.31
N ASP A 648 -8.13 -11.86 18.67
CA ASP A 648 -9.31 -12.42 18.02
C ASP A 648 -9.94 -11.37 17.12
N ILE A 649 -9.90 -11.63 15.81
CA ILE A 649 -10.46 -10.76 14.79
C ILE A 649 -11.34 -11.66 13.92
N GLY A 650 -12.61 -11.75 14.31
CA GLY A 650 -13.60 -12.60 13.64
C GLY A 650 -14.67 -11.78 12.92
N TYR A 651 -15.19 -12.31 11.83
CA TYR A 651 -16.24 -11.69 11.04
C TYR A 651 -17.53 -12.50 11.06
N GLY A 652 -18.66 -11.81 11.27
CA GLY A 652 -19.99 -12.38 11.10
C GLY A 652 -20.54 -12.00 9.73
N LYS A 653 -20.47 -12.91 8.75
CA LYS A 653 -20.81 -12.65 7.35
C LYS A 653 -22.13 -13.30 6.94
N TYR A 654 -22.70 -12.83 5.82
CA TYR A 654 -23.89 -13.45 5.24
C TYR A 654 -23.59 -14.85 4.65
N SER A 655 -22.52 -14.97 3.87
CA SER A 655 -21.99 -16.23 3.30
C SER A 655 -20.46 -16.24 3.32
N TRP A 656 -19.86 -17.39 3.00
CA TRP A 656 -18.40 -17.51 2.90
C TRP A 656 -17.81 -16.66 1.78
N GLY A 657 -18.41 -16.65 0.59
CA GLY A 657 -17.92 -15.91 -0.57
C GLY A 657 -18.08 -14.38 -0.48
N GLY A 658 -18.75 -13.87 0.57
CA GLY A 658 -18.75 -12.45 0.88
C GLY A 658 -17.35 -11.94 1.20
N ARG A 659 -16.99 -10.76 0.66
CA ARG A 659 -15.68 -10.13 0.86
C ARG A 659 -15.48 -9.77 2.34
N ASP A 660 -14.29 -10.08 2.86
CA ASP A 660 -13.91 -9.78 4.23
C ASP A 660 -13.73 -8.26 4.46
N PRO A 661 -14.09 -7.74 5.64
CA PRO A 661 -13.59 -6.46 6.12
C PRO A 661 -12.05 -6.41 6.14
N ILE A 662 -11.50 -5.26 5.78
CA ILE A 662 -10.07 -4.98 5.85
C ILE A 662 -9.87 -4.01 7.00
N THR A 663 -9.00 -4.36 7.95
CA THR A 663 -8.74 -3.58 9.15
C THR A 663 -7.23 -3.41 9.35
N MET A 664 -6.79 -2.19 9.64
CA MET A 664 -5.43 -1.87 10.05
C MET A 664 -5.43 -1.30 11.47
N ILE A 665 -4.37 -1.58 12.22
CA ILE A 665 -4.20 -1.13 13.60
C ILE A 665 -2.88 -0.37 13.70
N ALA A 666 -2.94 0.92 14.03
CA ALA A 666 -1.77 1.77 14.22
C ALA A 666 -1.60 2.17 15.69
N ARG A 667 -0.36 2.38 16.14
CA ARG A 667 -0.04 2.97 17.44
C ARG A 667 0.23 4.46 17.27
N HIS A 668 -0.38 5.29 18.11
CA HIS A 668 -0.13 6.73 18.11
C HIS A 668 -0.29 7.28 19.52
N THR A 669 0.72 7.98 20.05
CA THR A 669 0.71 8.61 21.40
C THR A 669 0.22 7.65 22.48
N ASN A 670 0.81 6.45 22.50
CA ASN A 670 0.46 5.33 23.38
C ASN A 670 -0.96 4.75 23.20
N GLY A 671 -1.81 5.33 22.35
CA GLY A 671 -3.13 4.79 21.99
C GLY A 671 -3.10 3.88 20.76
N PHE A 672 -4.25 3.33 20.39
CA PHE A 672 -4.45 2.55 19.17
C PHE A 672 -5.44 3.26 18.25
N TYR A 673 -5.19 3.20 16.95
CA TYR A 673 -6.13 3.66 15.92
C TYR A 673 -6.46 2.49 15.01
N PHE A 674 -7.75 2.22 14.91
CA PHE A 674 -8.30 1.19 14.05
C PHE A 674 -8.91 1.87 12.83
N SER A 675 -8.44 1.49 11.65
CA SER A 675 -8.94 1.98 10.36
C SER A 675 -9.51 0.80 9.59
N GLY A 676 -10.66 0.96 8.93
CA GLY A 676 -11.25 -0.15 8.19
C GLY A 676 -12.03 0.22 6.94
N PHE A 677 -12.11 -0.77 6.06
CA PHE A 677 -13.00 -0.83 4.90
C PHE A 677 -13.90 -2.06 5.05
N VAL A 678 -15.21 -1.87 4.92
CA VAL A 678 -16.21 -2.92 5.02
C VAL A 678 -16.89 -3.04 3.66
N PRO A 679 -16.41 -3.93 2.75
CA PRO A 679 -16.97 -4.05 1.41
C PRO A 679 -18.46 -4.42 1.41
N ASP A 680 -18.87 -5.25 2.37
CA ASP A 680 -20.25 -5.65 2.62
C ASP A 680 -20.64 -5.23 4.04
N MET A 681 -21.46 -4.19 4.17
CA MET A 681 -21.88 -3.63 5.47
C MET A 681 -22.82 -4.56 6.26
N THR A 682 -23.24 -5.70 5.71
CA THR A 682 -23.92 -6.73 6.48
C THR A 682 -22.95 -7.51 7.39
N ALA A 683 -21.64 -7.39 7.17
CA ALA A 683 -20.62 -8.01 7.99
C ALA A 683 -20.50 -7.34 9.37
N GLY A 684 -20.55 -8.14 10.43
CA GLY A 684 -20.18 -7.74 11.79
C GLY A 684 -18.71 -8.03 12.08
N ILE A 685 -18.08 -7.22 12.93
CA ILE A 685 -16.68 -7.37 13.35
C ILE A 685 -16.65 -7.71 14.85
N LYS A 686 -16.03 -8.84 15.20
CA LYS A 686 -15.81 -9.28 16.58
C LYS A 686 -14.34 -9.14 16.94
N LEU A 687 -14.06 -8.44 18.04
CA LEU A 687 -12.70 -8.07 18.45
C LEU A 687 -12.41 -8.44 19.90
N ARG A 688 -11.28 -9.11 20.11
CA ARG A 688 -10.60 -9.23 21.41
C ARG A 688 -9.10 -9.07 21.18
N MET A 689 -8.44 -8.30 22.03
CA MET A 689 -7.01 -8.01 21.90
C MET A 689 -6.25 -8.52 23.12
N PRO A 690 -4.91 -8.63 23.09
CA PRO A 690 -4.12 -8.97 24.29
C PRO A 690 -4.34 -7.99 25.45
N GLN A 691 -4.73 -6.75 25.12
CA GLN A 691 -5.09 -5.68 26.05
C GLN A 691 -6.51 -5.83 26.62
N GLY A 692 -7.34 -6.74 26.12
CA GLY A 692 -8.74 -6.94 26.50
C GLY A 692 -9.72 -6.61 25.36
N ILE A 693 -10.97 -6.35 25.74
CA ILE A 693 -12.04 -5.94 24.82
C ILE A 693 -11.82 -4.48 24.41
N PRO A 694 -11.58 -4.16 23.13
CA PRO A 694 -11.34 -2.78 22.68
C PRO A 694 -12.62 -1.95 22.68
N LEU A 695 -12.58 -0.78 23.30
CA LEU A 695 -13.66 0.21 23.23
C LEU A 695 -13.26 1.37 22.34
N PHE A 696 -13.99 1.57 21.25
CA PHE A 696 -13.78 2.68 20.33
C PHE A 696 -14.40 3.96 20.86
N THR A 697 -13.64 5.05 20.87
CA THR A 697 -14.09 6.35 21.37
C THR A 697 -15.17 6.92 20.45
N GLY A 698 -16.27 7.36 21.05
CA GLY A 698 -17.44 7.89 20.34
C GLY A 698 -18.37 6.79 19.80
N THR A 699 -18.33 5.57 20.34
CA THR A 699 -19.18 4.47 19.89
C THR A 699 -19.71 3.62 21.04
N GLU A 700 -20.60 2.70 20.69
CA GLU A 700 -21.09 1.61 21.53
C GLU A 700 -20.73 0.25 20.95
N THR A 701 -20.61 -0.72 21.85
CA THR A 701 -20.44 -2.12 21.48
C THR A 701 -21.29 -3.03 22.35
N ILE A 702 -21.61 -4.20 21.82
CA ILE A 702 -22.10 -5.31 22.63
C ILE A 702 -20.89 -6.14 23.03
N VAL A 703 -20.66 -6.27 24.33
CA VAL A 703 -19.76 -7.26 24.89
C VAL A 703 -20.50 -8.58 24.95
N GLU A 704 -19.98 -9.57 24.23
CA GLU A 704 -20.50 -10.93 24.22
C GLU A 704 -19.34 -11.93 24.20
N ASN A 705 -19.37 -12.93 25.08
CA ASN A 705 -18.34 -13.97 25.18
C ASN A 705 -16.90 -13.41 25.29
N GLY A 706 -16.73 -12.31 26.04
CA GLY A 706 -15.42 -11.68 26.24
C GLY A 706 -14.85 -10.93 25.03
N ALA A 707 -15.66 -10.62 24.01
CA ALA A 707 -15.28 -9.85 22.83
C ALA A 707 -16.24 -8.67 22.60
N ALA A 708 -15.76 -7.63 21.93
CA ALA A 708 -16.59 -6.54 21.42
C ALA A 708 -17.18 -6.93 20.06
N SER A 709 -18.45 -6.60 19.83
CA SER A 709 -19.14 -6.79 18.56
C SER A 709 -19.54 -5.43 17.99
N TYR A 710 -19.10 -5.14 16.76
CA TYR A 710 -19.33 -3.88 16.05
C TYR A 710 -19.95 -4.12 14.67
N ASN A 711 -20.85 -3.23 14.28
CA ASN A 711 -21.27 -3.05 12.89
C ASN A 711 -20.77 -1.68 12.44
N MET A 712 -19.75 -1.68 11.58
CA MET A 712 -19.06 -0.45 11.17
C MET A 712 -19.58 0.04 9.80
N PRO A 713 -19.53 1.36 9.53
CA PRO A 713 -19.81 1.89 8.20
C PRO A 713 -18.77 1.43 7.18
N LYS A 714 -19.03 1.70 5.90
CA LYS A 714 -18.17 1.30 4.77
C LYS A 714 -16.71 1.71 4.98
N SER A 715 -16.44 2.94 5.41
CA SER A 715 -15.13 3.39 5.88
C SER A 715 -15.20 3.93 7.30
N TRP A 716 -14.18 3.62 8.11
CA TRP A 716 -14.09 4.13 9.48
C TRP A 716 -12.64 4.29 9.95
N HIS A 717 -12.46 5.18 10.93
CA HIS A 717 -11.19 5.42 11.64
C HIS A 717 -11.52 5.80 13.08
N ARG A 718 -11.09 4.99 14.06
CA ARG A 718 -11.48 5.12 15.47
C ARG A 718 -10.28 5.00 16.41
N GLU A 719 -10.21 5.93 17.36
CA GLU A 719 -9.26 5.87 18.48
C GLU A 719 -9.76 4.86 19.52
N CYS A 720 -8.84 4.02 20.00
CA CYS A 720 -9.04 3.12 21.12
C CYS A 720 -7.94 3.38 22.17
N ARG A 721 -8.34 3.96 23.30
CA ARG A 721 -7.48 4.13 24.49
C ARG A 721 -7.93 3.28 25.67
N VAL A 722 -9.10 2.67 25.59
CA VAL A 722 -9.69 1.91 26.68
C VAL A 722 -9.92 0.48 26.22
N PHE A 723 -9.42 -0.44 27.02
CA PHE A 723 -9.76 -1.85 26.92
C PHE A 723 -10.39 -2.29 28.23
N ILE A 724 -11.30 -3.27 28.17
CA ILE A 724 -11.90 -3.83 29.37
C ILE A 724 -11.76 -5.36 29.41
N GLU A 725 -11.73 -5.92 30.62
CA GLU A 725 -12.03 -7.33 30.86
C GLU A 725 -13.32 -7.40 31.68
N GLN A 726 -14.31 -8.10 31.17
CA GLN A 726 -15.60 -8.29 31.81
C GLN A 726 -16.22 -9.59 31.29
N GLU A 727 -16.67 -10.45 32.20
CA GLU A 727 -17.30 -11.74 31.85
C GLU A 727 -18.76 -11.55 31.43
N GLU A 728 -19.48 -10.67 32.13
CA GLU A 728 -20.91 -10.50 31.89
C GLU A 728 -21.19 -9.73 30.60
N SER A 729 -21.97 -10.32 29.70
CA SER A 729 -22.39 -9.68 28.46
C SER A 729 -23.21 -8.41 28.72
N GLY A 730 -23.15 -7.47 27.80
CA GLY A 730 -23.94 -6.24 27.87
C GLY A 730 -23.49 -5.16 26.91
N ARG A 731 -24.34 -4.14 26.74
CA ARG A 731 -23.99 -2.94 26.01
C ARG A 731 -23.00 -2.11 26.83
N VAL A 732 -21.87 -1.75 26.22
CA VAL A 732 -20.87 -0.83 26.78
C VAL A 732 -20.74 0.38 25.86
N VAL A 733 -20.64 1.56 26.46
CA VAL A 733 -20.50 2.84 25.76
C VAL A 733 -19.13 3.44 26.07
N CYS A 734 -18.45 4.00 25.08
CA CYS A 734 -17.24 4.80 25.26
C CYS A 734 -17.44 6.13 24.53
N ALA A 735 -17.71 7.20 25.28
CA ALA A 735 -18.06 8.51 24.73
C ALA A 735 -17.01 9.57 25.10
N GLU A 736 -16.62 10.41 24.13
CA GLU A 736 -15.95 11.66 24.45
C GLU A 736 -16.92 12.57 25.23
N GLN A 737 -16.40 13.28 26.23
CA GLN A 737 -17.13 14.29 26.98
C GLN A 737 -16.39 15.62 26.97
N THR A 738 -17.13 16.70 27.13
CA THR A 738 -16.57 18.05 27.23
C THR A 738 -15.69 18.17 28.49
N ALA A 739 -14.53 18.82 28.36
CA ALA A 739 -13.60 18.98 29.48
C ALA A 739 -14.16 19.88 30.60
N GLU A 740 -14.97 20.90 30.25
CA GLU A 740 -15.73 21.82 31.14
C GLU A 740 -15.03 22.35 32.40
N TYR A 741 -13.71 22.21 32.49
CA TYR A 741 -12.88 22.62 33.63
C TYR A 741 -11.50 23.05 33.13
N HIS A 742 -10.96 24.11 33.72
CA HIS A 742 -9.67 24.67 33.31
C HIS A 742 -8.53 23.69 33.63
N GLY A 743 -7.65 23.44 32.65
CA GLY A 743 -6.46 22.59 32.81
C GLY A 743 -6.68 21.10 32.50
N LEU A 744 -7.86 20.68 32.06
CA LEU A 744 -8.10 19.36 31.46
C LEU A 744 -8.10 19.49 29.93
N LYS A 745 -7.46 18.53 29.25
CA LYS A 745 -7.42 18.44 27.80
C LYS A 745 -8.62 17.66 27.27
N ARG A 746 -8.91 16.48 27.84
CA ARG A 746 -9.93 15.55 27.33
C ARG A 746 -10.65 14.79 28.43
N ARG A 747 -11.82 14.25 28.10
CA ARG A 747 -12.58 13.33 28.94
C ARG A 747 -13.19 12.19 28.13
N ILE A 748 -13.09 10.97 28.66
CA ILE A 748 -13.80 9.80 28.16
C ILE A 748 -14.71 9.28 29.25
N ARG A 749 -15.99 9.06 28.93
CA ARG A 749 -16.97 8.42 29.80
C ARG A 749 -17.27 7.01 29.29
N LEU A 750 -17.16 6.06 30.20
CA LEU A 750 -17.56 4.67 30.02
C LEU A 750 -18.87 4.42 30.77
N SER A 751 -19.82 3.75 30.14
CA SER A 751 -21.08 3.34 30.78
C SER A 751 -21.39 1.88 30.47
N GLY A 752 -22.08 1.20 31.40
CA GLY A 752 -22.47 -0.21 31.25
C GLY A 752 -21.40 -1.20 31.73
N LEU A 753 -20.42 -0.74 32.51
CA LEU A 753 -19.39 -1.60 33.10
C LEU A 753 -20.00 -2.47 34.21
N LYS A 754 -19.58 -3.73 34.27
CA LYS A 754 -20.04 -4.75 35.23
C LYS A 754 -18.83 -5.53 35.75
N ASN A 755 -18.40 -5.22 36.96
CA ASN A 755 -17.20 -5.80 37.59
C ASN A 755 -15.98 -5.82 36.66
N ALA A 756 -15.82 -4.76 35.86
CA ALA A 756 -14.84 -4.70 34.81
C ALA A 756 -13.44 -4.40 35.36
N THR A 757 -12.41 -4.96 34.72
CA THR A 757 -11.07 -4.38 34.76
C THR A 757 -10.94 -3.41 33.59
N VAL A 758 -10.62 -2.15 33.85
CA VAL A 758 -10.45 -1.10 32.83
C VAL A 758 -8.95 -0.81 32.68
N ARG A 759 -8.45 -0.93 31.44
CA ARG A 759 -7.09 -0.58 31.05
C ARG A 759 -7.11 0.70 30.21
N PHE A 760 -6.45 1.74 30.68
CA PHE A 760 -6.41 3.04 29.99
C PHE A 760 -5.01 3.40 29.49
N TYR A 761 -4.90 3.62 28.19
CA TYR A 761 -3.70 4.02 27.47
C TYR A 761 -3.65 5.54 27.32
N HIS A 762 -3.13 6.18 28.37
CA HIS A 762 -3.07 7.63 28.47
C HIS A 762 -2.09 8.24 27.46
N GLU A 763 -2.35 9.48 27.04
CA GLU A 763 -1.40 10.25 26.24
C GLU A 763 -0.10 10.49 27.03
N PRO A 764 1.10 10.30 26.44
CA PRO A 764 2.35 10.58 27.12
C PRO A 764 2.41 12.03 27.63
N GLY A 765 2.82 12.21 28.89
CA GLY A 765 2.91 13.52 29.53
C GLY A 765 1.66 13.95 30.30
N SER A 766 0.54 13.22 30.20
CA SER A 766 -0.69 13.53 30.94
C SER A 766 -0.77 12.89 32.33
N GLU A 767 0.21 12.07 32.74
CA GLU A 767 0.16 11.20 33.92
C GLU A 767 -0.27 11.92 35.21
N LYS A 768 0.19 13.16 35.41
CA LYS A 768 -0.05 13.93 36.64
C LYS A 768 -1.47 14.51 36.72
N ASN A 769 -2.18 14.60 35.60
CA ASN A 769 -3.49 15.22 35.51
C ASN A 769 -4.63 14.20 35.42
N ILE A 770 -4.31 12.90 35.35
CA ILE A 770 -5.30 11.85 35.18
C ILE A 770 -6.16 11.74 36.45
N LYS A 771 -7.47 11.86 36.26
CA LYS A 771 -8.49 11.64 37.29
C LYS A 771 -9.53 10.65 36.77
N MET A 772 -9.85 9.65 37.59
CA MET A 772 -10.87 8.65 37.27
C MET A 772 -11.97 8.67 38.32
N LEU A 773 -13.19 8.97 37.90
CA LEU A 773 -14.34 9.22 38.76
C LEU A 773 -15.44 8.21 38.45
N LEU A 774 -15.75 7.34 39.41
CA LEU A 774 -16.83 6.37 39.32
C LEU A 774 -18.16 7.00 39.77
N ASP A 775 -19.23 6.67 39.06
CA ASP A 775 -20.59 7.21 39.22
C ASP A 775 -20.57 8.76 39.25
N PRO A 776 -20.05 9.40 38.17
CA PRO A 776 -19.77 10.83 38.15
C PRO A 776 -21.07 11.66 38.14
N VAL A 777 -21.14 12.69 38.99
CA VAL A 777 -22.25 13.65 39.03
C VAL A 777 -21.78 14.99 38.48
N TYR A 778 -22.52 15.54 37.51
CA TYR A 778 -22.26 16.87 36.94
C TYR A 778 -22.16 17.94 38.05
N PRO A 779 -21.15 18.85 38.04
CA PRO A 779 -20.18 19.15 36.99
C PRO A 779 -18.89 18.30 37.04
N PHE A 780 -19.01 17.04 37.45
CA PHE A 780 -17.94 16.03 37.51
C PHE A 780 -16.87 16.32 38.56
N LEU A 781 -17.30 16.96 39.66
CA LEU A 781 -16.51 17.18 40.88
C LEU A 781 -16.95 16.23 42.02
N VAL A 782 -18.09 15.57 41.85
CA VAL A 782 -18.72 14.71 42.84
C VAL A 782 -18.86 13.30 42.26
N GLY A 783 -18.49 12.30 43.05
CA GLY A 783 -18.43 10.88 42.68
C GLY A 783 -17.35 10.17 43.50
N LYS A 784 -17.05 8.90 43.16
CA LYS A 784 -16.04 8.11 43.86
C LYS A 784 -14.73 8.10 43.06
N PHE A 785 -13.75 8.91 43.47
CA PHE A 785 -12.43 8.90 42.85
C PHE A 785 -11.78 7.52 43.03
N GLN A 786 -11.33 6.94 41.91
CA GLN A 786 -10.68 5.64 41.87
C GLN A 786 -9.17 5.80 41.85
N LYS A 787 -8.48 4.90 42.55
CA LYS A 787 -7.04 4.69 42.39
C LYS A 787 -6.80 3.74 41.22
N PHE A 788 -5.67 3.89 40.56
CA PHE A 788 -5.24 3.03 39.47
C PHE A 788 -3.79 2.58 39.69
N GLU A 789 -3.44 1.44 39.12
CA GLU A 789 -2.08 0.90 39.09
C GLU A 789 -1.42 1.30 37.76
N ILE A 790 -0.17 1.75 37.80
CA ILE A 790 0.60 2.01 36.58
C ILE A 790 1.28 0.70 36.18
N MET A 791 1.01 0.25 34.97
CA MET A 791 1.57 -0.97 34.38
C MET A 791 2.48 -0.62 33.20
N ASP A 792 3.57 -1.37 33.03
CA ASP A 792 4.41 -1.37 31.83
C ASP A 792 4.92 -2.79 31.59
N ASP A 793 4.19 -3.53 30.76
CA ASP A 793 4.46 -4.93 30.49
C ASP A 793 4.45 -5.21 28.97
N LYS A 794 4.20 -6.46 28.58
CA LYS A 794 4.10 -6.90 27.18
C LYS A 794 2.94 -6.26 26.39
N ASN A 795 1.99 -5.64 27.07
CA ASN A 795 0.84 -4.95 26.48
C ASN A 795 1.09 -3.43 26.36
N GLY A 796 2.24 -2.94 26.84
CA GLY A 796 2.61 -1.53 26.82
C GLY A 796 2.28 -0.80 28.12
N LYS A 797 2.56 0.50 28.16
CA LYS A 797 2.36 1.34 29.34
C LYS A 797 0.90 1.78 29.47
N HIS A 798 0.23 1.42 30.56
CA HIS A 798 -1.19 1.69 30.77
C HIS A 798 -1.56 1.84 32.25
N LEU A 799 -2.79 2.27 32.52
CA LEU A 799 -3.36 2.37 33.86
C LEU A 799 -4.45 1.33 34.07
N ASP A 800 -4.36 0.58 35.17
CA ASP A 800 -5.28 -0.50 35.51
C ASP A 800 -6.21 -0.13 36.67
N LEU A 801 -7.51 -0.41 36.49
CA LEU A 801 -8.56 -0.26 37.49
C LEU A 801 -9.38 -1.54 37.53
N LYS A 802 -9.60 -2.10 38.72
CA LYS A 802 -10.24 -3.41 38.89
C LYS A 802 -11.59 -3.26 39.60
N GLY A 803 -12.54 -4.13 39.27
CA GLY A 803 -13.83 -4.23 39.97
C GLY A 803 -14.77 -3.05 39.71
N ILE A 804 -14.71 -2.45 38.52
CA ILE A 804 -15.49 -1.26 38.17
C ILE A 804 -16.89 -1.66 37.67
N THR A 805 -17.92 -1.17 38.33
CA THR A 805 -19.33 -1.37 37.94
C THR A 805 -20.02 -0.01 37.86
N GLY A 806 -20.83 0.21 36.82
CA GLY A 806 -21.54 1.46 36.60
C GLY A 806 -20.88 2.34 35.54
N GLU A 807 -20.63 3.60 35.88
CA GLU A 807 -20.10 4.60 34.95
C GLU A 807 -18.74 5.15 35.41
N LEU A 808 -17.75 5.15 34.52
CA LEU A 808 -16.41 5.67 34.81
C LEU A 808 -16.10 6.86 33.90
N LEU A 809 -15.78 8.01 34.49
CA LEU A 809 -15.26 9.17 33.77
C LEU A 809 -13.75 9.27 33.97
N ILE A 810 -12.99 9.24 32.87
CA ILE A 810 -11.55 9.41 32.83
C ILE A 810 -11.27 10.82 32.27
N SER A 811 -10.51 11.63 33.00
CA SER A 811 -10.14 13.01 32.64
C SER A 811 -8.62 13.18 32.65
N TRP A 812 -8.02 13.88 31.69
CA TRP A 812 -6.58 14.20 31.69
C TRP A 812 -6.22 15.50 30.97
#